data_AF-G0PI71-F1
#
_entry.id   AF-G0PI71-F1
#
_cell.length_a   1.000
_cell.length_b   1.000
_cell.length_c   1.000
_cell.angle_alpha   90.00
_cell.angle_beta   90.00
_cell.angle_gamma   90.00
#
_symmetry.space_group_name_H-M   'P 1'
#
loop_
_entity.id
_entity.type
_entity.pdbx_description
1 polymer ?
#
loop_
_entity_poly.entity_id
_entity_poly.type
_entity_poly.pdbx_seq_one_letter_code
_entity_poly.pdbx_strand_id
1 'polypeptide(L)'
;MKFRHSVRELSTNWRLIREQIRPGEEAHLQKEVDRIVLLALNYLIHRDSVGLFQFVVSLPYNLVSEECRSRCEYALRSDQKMSIHEIYETPICEVRAKISNLSISKRVTSLGPQDSEFLINSLATIGSFSNSDVAQLLKELIDVCFCDESTRDDFYKCGGEAIGQILRKRPETLHQLLTIVDRNLQHMDSYAINVLSSSRLFECRLTEPMISIIGKWLINNPPENGANRLARRVLSGLHWGLAADGHNLWIDVDVHAIAADTIVKAHSVHCSRSNSMISKSISKISKLASKVGDAESLFQQFCWDLLVKLKLPTVPVALVQNDLTAHYVKIVQNYEDDVVVYLEKAVPLLSDLVTSGSSVASVVLLSRLIAQHYQSVNLMAADKNFMSTFERLLHIDQLPYAVQWLSGPSSTPTPIVRLICSAISYYSAKLPPRDYLRAWITLLCLARTGWNEDAVTYQIVGTIARIAFISDTQKLFEITSIIFQAYQQQLAAEKNQSKGLLSMFSSDNTVSPLIPDAMLSVSPFASYIMLRVEQKSFNTFYGHFFETLAKKDKYNLDYAVKKAASKCSMTVPVERIAVFRWAKLISLCKDNALLPILLQQLAGSAYRLRKGNNLNLCYARRLIDEPQMQDTMSECRKAIEDSTVEMKGLGKAVVGWLFTKHEVTRTGFDFSIFDLDYLLQLILAGDKNMWLDFVNMPHFNSEEFAERKLYSTTCQLLPKDSPTIPDIGSPRSRGSAKPFPVLPVHSGLPQAPQINPSTLFQQHTILQLTAPFIASIKNLAKQYTECGDRMTIDDDAYYHLIRVLYQPTQQTIPVEIRCSYCSKPKACTMTVKPNVLNPETDIKMSQNRNRRIEFWNELNVSLIDKAAVATASIEHLSKLVAKMAGTLHQGTRNNVQITGHSLFYLITSSVGENELLFSVASEAYTHSLRSLGEEFVKFRPEEQMDVMQLALDGFVLSEPLVEVPVFTPEVLNSDDLCRAYKKLSDAVRMPERSKMALQLLGEQ
;
A
#
# COMPACT_ATOMS: atom_id res chain seq x y z
N MET A 1 -13.30 33.67 0.35
CA MET A 1 -12.48 32.69 1.10
C MET A 1 -12.85 32.61 2.58
N LYS A 2 -12.88 33.72 3.35
CA LYS A 2 -13.27 33.72 4.78
C LYS A 2 -14.66 33.09 5.04
N PHE A 3 -15.68 33.50 4.27
CA PHE A 3 -17.04 32.95 4.39
C PHE A 3 -17.13 31.42 4.21
N ARG A 4 -16.41 30.86 3.23
CA ARG A 4 -16.32 29.40 2.99
C ARG A 4 -15.72 28.67 4.20
N HIS A 5 -14.67 29.25 4.79
CA HIS A 5 -14.03 28.67 5.96
C HIS A 5 -14.99 28.68 7.16
N SER A 6 -15.69 29.79 7.39
CA SER A 6 -16.70 29.89 8.46
C SER A 6 -17.84 28.87 8.33
N VAL A 7 -18.41 28.68 7.14
CA VAL A 7 -19.49 27.68 6.91
C VAL A 7 -18.96 26.25 7.11
N ARG A 8 -17.71 25.98 6.70
CA ARG A 8 -17.08 24.66 6.90
C ARG A 8 -16.75 24.37 8.36
N GLU A 9 -16.20 25.34 9.08
CA GLU A 9 -15.91 25.25 10.52
C GLU A 9 -17.20 25.02 11.31
N LEU A 10 -18.23 25.82 11.06
CA LEU A 10 -19.56 25.64 11.65
C LEU A 10 -20.09 24.22 11.42
N SER A 11 -19.98 23.73 10.19
CA SER A 11 -20.53 22.42 9.81
C SER A 11 -19.71 21.26 10.39
N THR A 12 -18.40 21.44 10.56
CA THR A 12 -17.55 20.48 11.26
C THR A 12 -17.89 20.43 12.75
N ASN A 13 -18.04 21.59 13.39
CA ASN A 13 -18.46 21.68 14.79
C ASN A 13 -19.87 21.10 15.00
N TRP A 14 -20.82 21.42 14.10
CA TRP A 14 -22.16 20.85 14.13
C TRP A 14 -22.11 19.33 14.10
N ARG A 15 -21.35 18.73 13.17
CA ARG A 15 -21.20 17.28 13.05
C ARG A 15 -20.68 16.63 14.34
N LEU A 16 -19.74 17.26 15.02
CA LEU A 16 -19.11 16.72 16.24
C LEU A 16 -20.03 16.84 17.47
N ILE A 17 -20.79 17.94 17.55
CA ILE A 17 -21.55 18.28 18.75
C ILE A 17 -22.98 17.75 18.67
N ARG A 18 -23.53 17.53 17.46
CA ARG A 18 -24.94 17.16 17.23
C ARG A 18 -25.43 16.00 18.10
N GLU A 19 -24.63 14.94 18.24
CA GLU A 19 -24.99 13.75 19.03
C GLU A 19 -24.88 13.96 20.56
N GLN A 20 -24.27 15.07 20.99
CA GLN A 20 -24.06 15.42 22.39
C GLN A 20 -25.13 16.41 22.92
N ILE A 21 -26.04 16.87 22.06
CA ILE A 21 -27.07 17.87 22.40
C ILE A 21 -28.33 17.17 22.95
N ARG A 22 -29.05 17.87 23.83
CA ARG A 22 -30.30 17.36 24.40
C ARG A 22 -31.35 17.10 23.30
N PRO A 23 -32.10 16.00 23.38
CA PRO A 23 -33.17 15.69 22.43
C PRO A 23 -34.18 16.84 22.32
N GLY A 24 -34.38 17.38 21.11
CA GLY A 24 -35.31 18.49 20.83
C GLY A 24 -34.66 19.86 20.62
N GLU A 25 -33.53 20.15 21.27
CA GLU A 25 -32.72 21.35 20.99
C GLU A 25 -31.98 21.23 19.65
N GLU A 26 -31.58 20.01 19.30
CA GLU A 26 -30.98 19.66 18.01
C GLU A 26 -31.83 20.12 16.81
N ALA A 27 -33.15 19.96 16.89
CA ALA A 27 -34.05 20.33 15.80
C ALA A 27 -34.11 21.85 15.55
N HIS A 28 -33.89 22.65 16.59
CA HIS A 28 -33.83 24.11 16.49
C HIS A 28 -32.50 24.55 15.88
N LEU A 29 -31.40 23.96 16.32
CA LEU A 29 -30.07 24.24 15.80
C LEU A 29 -29.90 23.75 14.35
N GLN A 30 -30.49 22.61 13.99
CA GLN A 30 -30.50 22.12 12.61
C GLN A 30 -31.16 23.11 11.65
N LYS A 31 -32.23 23.80 12.07
CA LYS A 31 -32.87 24.85 11.25
C LYS A 31 -31.95 26.05 11.02
N GLU A 32 -31.12 26.41 12.00
CA GLU A 32 -30.16 27.50 11.84
C GLU A 32 -28.99 27.07 10.94
N VAL A 33 -28.51 25.82 11.06
CA VAL A 33 -27.53 25.25 10.13
C VAL A 33 -28.06 25.25 8.70
N ASP A 34 -29.30 24.78 8.50
CA ASP A 34 -29.99 24.79 7.21
C ASP A 34 -30.09 26.22 6.65
N ARG A 35 -30.49 27.19 7.48
CA ARG A 35 -30.60 28.60 7.11
C ARG A 35 -29.25 29.18 6.70
N ILE A 36 -28.17 28.90 7.45
CA ILE A 36 -26.83 29.41 7.15
C ILE A 36 -26.32 28.83 5.83
N VAL A 37 -26.51 27.53 5.58
CA VAL A 37 -26.11 26.89 4.33
C VAL A 37 -26.93 27.44 3.15
N LEU A 38 -28.23 27.64 3.33
CA LEU A 38 -29.09 28.20 2.29
C LEU A 38 -28.75 29.68 2.00
N LEU A 39 -28.47 30.48 3.02
CA LEU A 39 -27.97 31.85 2.88
C LEU A 39 -26.64 31.88 2.13
N ALA A 40 -25.74 30.95 2.47
CA ALA A 40 -24.46 30.81 1.81
C ALA A 40 -24.61 30.47 0.33
N LEU A 41 -25.48 29.51 0.02
CA LEU A 41 -25.81 29.16 -1.35
C LEU A 41 -26.40 30.36 -2.10
N ASN A 42 -27.40 31.03 -1.51
CA ASN A 42 -28.08 32.17 -2.12
C ASN A 42 -27.10 33.30 -2.43
N TYR A 43 -26.19 33.60 -1.50
CA TYR A 43 -25.14 34.58 -1.69
C TYR A 43 -24.19 34.23 -2.84
N LEU A 44 -23.80 32.95 -2.96
CA LEU A 44 -22.87 32.49 -3.97
C LEU A 44 -23.46 32.51 -5.38
N ILE A 45 -24.74 32.14 -5.54
CA ILE A 45 -25.38 32.04 -6.87
C ILE A 45 -25.91 33.38 -7.40
N HIS A 46 -26.10 34.40 -6.55
CA HIS A 46 -26.69 35.69 -6.94
C HIS A 46 -25.69 36.82 -7.19
N ARG A 47 -24.41 36.62 -6.83
CA ARG A 47 -23.36 37.62 -7.09
C ARG A 47 -22.78 37.46 -8.48
N ASP A 48 -22.72 38.58 -9.21
CA ASP A 48 -22.18 38.67 -10.56
C ASP A 48 -20.63 38.70 -10.55
N SER A 49 -20.00 37.74 -9.88
CA SER A 49 -18.54 37.60 -9.83
C SER A 49 -18.11 36.21 -10.30
N VAL A 50 -17.21 36.20 -11.26
CA VAL A 50 -16.72 34.99 -11.94
C VAL A 50 -16.11 34.01 -10.94
N GLY A 51 -16.48 32.72 -11.06
CA GLY A 51 -15.86 31.63 -10.32
C GLY A 51 -16.35 31.46 -8.88
N LEU A 52 -17.48 32.05 -8.46
CA LEU A 52 -18.07 31.76 -7.15
C LEU A 52 -18.72 30.37 -7.07
N PHE A 53 -19.18 29.82 -8.20
CA PHE A 53 -19.80 28.50 -8.23
C PHE A 53 -18.86 27.39 -7.76
N GLN A 54 -17.53 27.56 -7.88
CA GLN A 54 -16.55 26.61 -7.33
C GLN A 54 -16.72 26.36 -5.83
N PHE A 55 -17.29 27.32 -5.10
CA PHE A 55 -17.53 27.21 -3.67
C PHE A 55 -18.85 26.49 -3.35
N VAL A 56 -19.80 26.46 -4.28
CA VAL A 56 -21.11 25.81 -4.15
C VAL A 56 -20.96 24.30 -4.01
N VAL A 57 -20.08 23.66 -4.79
CA VAL A 57 -19.77 22.22 -4.68
C VAL A 57 -19.27 21.86 -3.28
N SER A 58 -18.64 22.83 -2.61
CA SER A 58 -17.96 22.62 -1.35
C SER A 58 -18.81 22.84 -0.10
N LEU A 59 -20.11 23.13 -0.29
CA LEU A 59 -21.08 23.29 0.78
C LEU A 59 -21.43 21.93 1.43
N PRO A 60 -21.80 21.92 2.72
CA PRO A 60 -21.96 20.69 3.50
C PRO A 60 -23.36 20.08 3.33
N TYR A 61 -23.71 19.70 2.09
CA TYR A 61 -25.04 19.16 1.77
C TYR A 61 -25.41 17.90 2.55
N ASN A 62 -24.42 17.13 3.00
CA ASN A 62 -24.63 15.91 3.79
C ASN A 62 -25.07 16.16 5.24
N LEU A 63 -24.97 17.41 5.73
CA LEU A 63 -25.26 17.77 7.12
C LEU A 63 -26.55 18.59 7.28
N VAL A 64 -27.16 19.01 6.17
CA VAL A 64 -28.42 19.75 6.15
C VAL A 64 -29.62 18.80 6.00
N SER A 65 -30.80 19.28 6.40
CA SER A 65 -32.03 18.50 6.29
C SER A 65 -32.44 18.20 4.84
N GLU A 66 -33.28 17.19 4.66
CA GLU A 66 -33.88 16.84 3.35
C GLU A 66 -34.63 18.03 2.72
N GLU A 67 -35.33 18.79 3.57
CA GLU A 67 -36.08 19.96 3.17
C GLU A 67 -35.14 21.10 2.73
N CYS A 68 -34.02 21.31 3.42
CA CYS A 68 -32.99 22.25 2.99
C CYS A 68 -32.33 21.81 1.67
N ARG A 69 -32.02 20.52 1.50
CA ARG A 69 -31.47 19.99 0.24
C ARG A 69 -32.40 20.22 -0.95
N SER A 70 -33.71 20.03 -0.77
CA SER A 70 -34.71 20.34 -1.79
C SER A 70 -34.69 21.84 -2.16
N ARG A 71 -34.61 22.74 -1.17
CA ARG A 71 -34.51 24.19 -1.43
C ARG A 71 -33.20 24.56 -2.13
N CYS A 72 -32.10 23.94 -1.76
CA CYS A 72 -30.81 24.13 -2.43
C CYS A 72 -30.86 23.70 -3.91
N GLU A 73 -31.46 22.54 -4.19
CA GLU A 73 -31.66 22.05 -5.55
C GLU A 73 -32.54 23.00 -6.37
N TYR A 74 -33.65 23.46 -5.80
CA TYR A 74 -34.53 24.44 -6.45
C TYR A 74 -33.81 25.74 -6.79
N ALA A 75 -33.05 26.30 -5.84
CA ALA A 75 -32.27 27.52 -6.06
C ALA A 75 -31.20 27.34 -7.14
N LEU A 76 -30.56 26.17 -7.20
CA LEU A 76 -29.54 25.87 -8.21
C LEU A 76 -30.12 25.68 -9.62
N ARG A 77 -31.29 25.04 -9.72
CA ARG A 77 -31.99 24.80 -10.99
C ARG A 77 -32.67 26.05 -11.54
N SER A 78 -33.04 27.00 -10.70
CA SER A 78 -33.72 28.22 -11.12
C SER A 78 -32.77 29.21 -11.80
N ASP A 79 -33.21 29.80 -12.91
CA ASP A 79 -32.57 30.91 -13.60
C ASP A 79 -32.96 32.29 -13.03
N GLN A 80 -34.01 32.34 -12.22
CA GLN A 80 -34.53 33.56 -11.61
C GLN A 80 -33.79 33.91 -10.32
N LYS A 81 -33.49 35.20 -10.15
CA LYS A 81 -32.92 35.70 -8.89
C LYS A 81 -34.02 35.68 -7.81
N MET A 82 -33.87 34.85 -6.78
CA MET A 82 -34.81 34.72 -5.66
C MET A 82 -34.18 35.24 -4.36
N SER A 83 -34.97 35.99 -3.60
CA SER A 83 -34.60 36.37 -2.24
C SER A 83 -34.63 35.15 -1.31
N ILE A 84 -33.84 35.21 -0.24
CA ILE A 84 -33.84 34.13 0.77
C ILE A 84 -35.24 33.93 1.38
N HIS A 85 -36.01 35.01 1.50
CA HIS A 85 -37.36 35.00 2.05
C HIS A 85 -38.31 34.19 1.17
N GLU A 86 -38.26 34.42 -0.15
CA GLU A 86 -39.07 33.67 -1.13
C GLU A 86 -38.72 32.16 -1.10
N ILE A 87 -37.43 31.82 -1.04
CA ILE A 87 -37.01 30.41 -1.00
C ILE A 87 -37.46 29.74 0.32
N TYR A 88 -37.41 30.45 1.44
CA TYR A 88 -37.76 29.89 2.75
C TYR A 88 -39.28 29.73 2.92
N GLU A 89 -40.06 30.72 2.49
CA GLU A 89 -41.52 30.71 2.64
C GLU A 89 -42.24 29.84 1.61
N THR A 90 -41.62 29.55 0.47
CA THR A 90 -42.22 28.63 -0.51
C THR A 90 -42.48 27.28 0.17
N PRO A 91 -43.74 26.79 0.20
CA PRO A 91 -44.07 25.49 0.78
C PRO A 91 -43.26 24.37 0.13
N ILE A 92 -42.77 23.43 0.93
CA ILE A 92 -41.87 22.36 0.45
C ILE A 92 -42.51 21.49 -0.66
N CYS A 93 -43.83 21.33 -0.67
CA CYS A 93 -44.55 20.63 -1.74
C CYS A 93 -44.45 21.39 -3.07
N GLU A 94 -44.53 22.72 -3.05
CA GLU A 94 -44.38 23.57 -4.22
C GLU A 94 -42.92 23.60 -4.71
N VAL A 95 -41.95 23.67 -3.78
CA VAL A 95 -40.51 23.54 -4.10
C VAL A 95 -40.25 22.26 -4.89
N ARG A 96 -40.74 21.11 -4.39
CA ARG A 96 -40.57 19.81 -5.06
C ARG A 96 -41.26 19.76 -6.42
N ALA A 97 -42.48 20.29 -6.54
CA ALA A 97 -43.20 20.35 -7.81
C ALA A 97 -42.47 21.24 -8.84
N LYS A 98 -41.86 22.35 -8.41
CA LYS A 98 -41.06 23.22 -9.27
C LYS A 98 -39.77 22.54 -9.73
N ILE A 99 -39.08 21.81 -8.86
CA ILE A 99 -37.88 21.03 -9.23
C ILE A 99 -38.19 20.08 -10.39
N SER A 100 -39.31 19.36 -10.34
CA SER A 100 -39.72 18.44 -11.41
C SER A 100 -39.97 19.11 -12.77
N ASN A 101 -40.25 20.41 -12.79
CA ASN A 101 -40.50 21.18 -14.01
C ASN A 101 -39.26 21.96 -14.51
N LEU A 102 -38.20 22.06 -13.69
CA LEU A 102 -36.98 22.80 -14.02
C LEU A 102 -35.90 21.86 -14.54
N SER A 103 -35.48 22.09 -15.78
CA SER A 103 -34.44 21.31 -16.47
C SER A 103 -33.03 21.88 -16.26
N ILE A 104 -32.08 21.01 -15.94
CA ILE A 104 -30.65 21.36 -15.83
C ILE A 104 -30.10 21.94 -17.14
N SER A 105 -30.54 21.43 -18.31
CA SER A 105 -30.10 21.90 -19.62
C SER A 105 -30.25 23.43 -19.78
N LYS A 106 -31.43 23.97 -19.44
CA LYS A 106 -31.69 25.42 -19.53
C LYS A 106 -30.73 26.22 -18.64
N ARG A 107 -30.50 25.72 -17.42
CA ARG A 107 -29.60 26.38 -16.48
C ARG A 107 -28.15 26.35 -16.96
N VAL A 108 -27.69 25.22 -17.49
CA VAL A 108 -26.35 25.06 -18.06
C VAL A 108 -26.13 26.01 -19.24
N THR A 109 -27.11 26.17 -20.13
CA THR A 109 -27.01 27.13 -21.25
C THR A 109 -26.96 28.59 -20.80
N SER A 110 -27.50 28.91 -19.62
CA SER A 110 -27.47 30.26 -19.05
C SER A 110 -26.15 30.60 -18.35
N LEU A 111 -25.33 29.59 -18.04
CA LEU A 111 -24.10 29.72 -17.28
C LEU A 111 -22.88 29.41 -18.18
N GLY A 112 -21.72 29.99 -17.85
CA GLY A 112 -20.47 29.64 -18.54
C GLY A 112 -20.04 28.19 -18.23
N PRO A 113 -19.22 27.54 -19.08
CA PRO A 113 -18.82 26.13 -18.90
C PRO A 113 -18.26 25.79 -17.51
N GLN A 114 -17.40 26.65 -16.95
CA GLN A 114 -16.84 26.42 -15.61
C GLN A 114 -17.89 26.43 -14.50
N ASP A 115 -18.83 27.37 -14.51
CA ASP A 115 -19.88 27.47 -13.49
C ASP A 115 -20.91 26.33 -13.65
N SER A 116 -21.17 25.91 -14.89
CA SER A 116 -22.00 24.74 -15.21
C SER A 116 -21.43 23.42 -14.70
N GLU A 117 -20.11 23.22 -14.78
CA GLU A 117 -19.44 22.06 -14.18
C GLU A 117 -19.64 22.00 -12.66
N PHE A 118 -19.50 23.14 -11.98
CA PHE A 118 -19.74 23.22 -10.54
C PHE A 118 -21.22 23.04 -10.18
N LEU A 119 -22.15 23.52 -11.00
CA LEU A 119 -23.58 23.26 -10.84
C LEU A 119 -23.88 21.77 -10.90
N ILE A 120 -23.41 21.07 -11.93
CA ILE A 120 -23.62 19.63 -12.15
C ILE A 120 -23.11 18.83 -10.94
N ASN A 121 -21.87 19.10 -10.50
CA ASN A 121 -21.30 18.45 -9.32
C ASN A 121 -22.06 18.75 -8.03
N SER A 122 -22.58 19.98 -7.87
CA SER A 122 -23.38 20.35 -6.69
C SER A 122 -24.71 19.62 -6.65
N LEU A 123 -25.41 19.54 -7.78
CA LEU A 123 -26.67 18.79 -7.90
C LEU A 123 -26.46 17.29 -7.67
N ALA A 124 -25.37 16.73 -8.20
CA ALA A 124 -24.99 15.34 -7.94
C ALA A 124 -24.70 15.09 -6.46
N THR A 125 -24.01 16.01 -5.79
CA THR A 125 -23.77 15.95 -4.35
C THR A 125 -25.07 15.98 -3.56
N ILE A 126 -26.00 16.89 -3.91
CA ILE A 126 -27.33 16.95 -3.29
C ILE A 126 -28.07 15.62 -3.48
N GLY A 127 -28.20 15.15 -4.73
CA GLY A 127 -28.87 13.88 -5.05
C GLY A 127 -28.24 12.66 -4.35
N SER A 128 -26.93 12.68 -4.12
CA SER A 128 -26.20 11.62 -3.41
C SER A 128 -26.61 11.48 -1.94
N PHE A 129 -27.00 12.58 -1.29
CA PHE A 129 -27.40 12.60 0.12
C PHE A 129 -28.92 12.70 0.31
N SER A 130 -29.69 12.80 -0.78
CA SER A 130 -31.15 12.86 -0.74
C SER A 130 -31.84 11.52 -0.72
N ASN A 131 -32.97 11.49 -0.02
CA ASN A 131 -33.86 10.32 0.05
C ASN A 131 -34.82 10.25 -1.15
N SER A 132 -34.90 11.32 -1.96
CA SER A 132 -35.69 11.36 -3.20
C SER A 132 -35.19 10.36 -4.25
N ASP A 133 -36.05 10.03 -5.20
CA ASP A 133 -35.66 9.24 -6.37
C ASP A 133 -34.71 10.06 -7.26
N VAL A 134 -33.56 9.47 -7.61
CA VAL A 134 -32.50 10.14 -8.38
C VAL A 134 -32.66 9.89 -9.87
N ALA A 135 -33.62 9.05 -10.29
CA ALA A 135 -33.82 8.68 -11.70
C ALA A 135 -33.95 9.89 -12.64
N GLN A 136 -34.70 10.92 -12.22
CA GLN A 136 -34.85 12.15 -13.01
C GLN A 136 -33.53 12.91 -13.16
N LEU A 137 -32.77 13.06 -12.06
CA LEU A 137 -31.44 13.69 -12.09
C LEU A 137 -30.47 12.90 -12.96
N LEU A 138 -30.43 11.57 -12.82
CA LEU A 138 -29.58 10.71 -13.66
C LEU A 138 -29.93 10.85 -15.15
N LYS A 139 -31.21 10.91 -15.49
CA LYS A 139 -31.66 11.12 -16.87
C LYS A 139 -31.17 12.46 -17.41
N GLU A 140 -31.36 13.54 -16.66
CA GLU A 140 -30.92 14.88 -17.07
C GLU A 140 -29.38 14.97 -17.18
N LEU A 141 -28.63 14.31 -16.30
CA LEU A 141 -27.17 14.22 -16.39
C LEU A 141 -26.72 13.45 -17.64
N ILE A 142 -27.40 12.35 -17.97
CA ILE A 142 -27.13 11.58 -19.19
C ILE A 142 -27.43 12.43 -20.43
N ASP A 143 -28.57 13.11 -20.45
CA ASP A 143 -28.99 13.92 -21.58
C ASP A 143 -28.02 15.09 -21.81
N VAL A 144 -27.71 15.89 -20.77
CA VAL A 144 -26.86 17.09 -20.88
C VAL A 144 -25.38 16.78 -21.06
N CYS A 145 -24.84 15.81 -20.33
CA CYS A 145 -23.40 15.59 -20.32
C CYS A 145 -22.91 14.62 -21.40
N PHE A 146 -23.80 13.82 -22.00
CA PHE A 146 -23.40 12.75 -22.92
C PHE A 146 -24.21 12.68 -24.22
N CYS A 147 -25.46 13.13 -24.26
CA CYS A 147 -26.31 13.02 -25.46
C CYS A 147 -26.38 14.33 -26.25
N ASP A 148 -26.51 15.48 -25.58
CA ASP A 148 -26.64 16.78 -26.22
C ASP A 148 -25.33 17.21 -26.89
N GLU A 149 -25.32 17.31 -28.22
CA GLU A 149 -24.13 17.63 -29.01
C GLU A 149 -23.57 19.02 -28.72
N SER A 150 -24.40 19.95 -28.23
CA SER A 150 -24.00 21.31 -27.93
C SER A 150 -23.22 21.43 -26.62
N THR A 151 -23.38 20.48 -25.70
CA THR A 151 -22.83 20.54 -24.34
C THR A 151 -21.96 19.34 -23.96
N ARG A 152 -22.07 18.20 -24.66
CA ARG A 152 -21.36 16.95 -24.30
C ARG A 152 -19.84 17.07 -24.29
N ASP A 153 -19.25 17.83 -25.21
CA ASP A 153 -17.79 17.97 -25.33
C ASP A 153 -17.19 18.68 -24.10
N ASP A 154 -17.95 19.61 -23.51
CA ASP A 154 -17.54 20.35 -22.32
C ASP A 154 -17.76 19.54 -21.03
N PHE A 155 -18.85 18.77 -20.94
CA PHE A 155 -19.30 18.21 -19.65
C PHE A 155 -19.17 16.70 -19.48
N TYR A 156 -18.78 15.90 -20.49
CA TYR A 156 -18.74 14.43 -20.33
C TYR A 156 -17.85 13.95 -19.17
N LYS A 157 -16.76 14.66 -18.86
CA LYS A 157 -15.88 14.34 -17.71
C LYS A 157 -16.57 14.64 -16.38
N CYS A 158 -17.09 15.85 -16.24
CA CYS A 158 -17.86 16.28 -15.06
C CYS A 158 -19.09 15.38 -14.84
N GLY A 159 -19.80 15.03 -15.91
CA GLY A 159 -20.93 14.10 -15.86
C GLY A 159 -20.54 12.72 -15.32
N GLY A 160 -19.39 12.19 -15.77
CA GLY A 160 -18.85 10.92 -15.26
C GLY A 160 -18.46 10.98 -13.78
N GLU A 161 -17.92 12.12 -13.33
CA GLU A 161 -17.63 12.38 -11.91
C GLU A 161 -18.90 12.50 -11.07
N ALA A 162 -19.89 13.26 -11.53
CA ALA A 162 -21.19 13.42 -10.90
C ALA A 162 -21.91 12.07 -10.71
N ILE A 163 -21.99 11.26 -11.77
CA ILE A 163 -22.55 9.90 -11.71
C ILE A 163 -21.75 9.02 -10.74
N GLY A 164 -20.42 9.12 -10.78
CA GLY A 164 -19.53 8.39 -9.86
C GLY A 164 -19.76 8.75 -8.39
N GLN A 165 -20.04 10.02 -8.09
CA GLN A 165 -20.38 10.49 -6.74
C GLN A 165 -21.71 9.91 -6.26
N ILE A 166 -22.74 9.92 -7.12
CA ILE A 166 -24.06 9.35 -6.82
C ILE A 166 -23.93 7.86 -6.53
N LEU A 167 -23.31 7.09 -7.43
CA LEU A 167 -23.13 5.64 -7.27
C LEU A 167 -22.32 5.27 -6.03
N ARG A 168 -21.36 6.11 -5.62
CA ARG A 168 -20.58 5.88 -4.40
C ARG A 168 -21.44 5.99 -3.13
N LYS A 169 -22.45 6.86 -3.11
CA LYS A 169 -23.36 7.00 -1.96
C LYS A 169 -24.58 6.11 -2.06
N ARG A 170 -25.00 5.80 -3.29
CA ARG A 170 -26.23 5.08 -3.62
C ARG A 170 -25.97 4.01 -4.69
N PRO A 171 -25.20 2.95 -4.36
CA PRO A 171 -24.81 1.91 -5.32
C PRO A 171 -26.01 1.15 -5.92
N GLU A 172 -27.16 1.15 -5.25
CA GLU A 172 -28.42 0.56 -5.72
C GLU A 172 -28.98 1.24 -6.99
N THR A 173 -28.59 2.50 -7.24
CA THR A 173 -29.06 3.27 -8.41
C THR A 173 -28.43 2.81 -9.73
N LEU A 174 -27.45 1.89 -9.69
CA LEU A 174 -26.81 1.37 -10.90
C LEU A 174 -27.82 0.76 -11.88
N HIS A 175 -28.87 0.09 -11.39
CA HIS A 175 -29.90 -0.49 -12.26
C HIS A 175 -30.67 0.59 -13.04
N GLN A 176 -31.07 1.68 -12.36
CA GLN A 176 -31.75 2.82 -13.00
C GLN A 176 -30.84 3.46 -14.04
N LEU A 177 -29.56 3.68 -13.70
CA LEU A 177 -28.56 4.24 -14.61
C LEU A 177 -28.38 3.39 -15.87
N LEU A 178 -28.18 2.08 -15.74
CA LEU A 178 -28.01 1.19 -16.89
C LEU A 178 -29.24 1.20 -17.81
N THR A 179 -30.44 1.28 -17.23
CA THR A 179 -31.69 1.38 -17.99
C THR A 179 -31.81 2.68 -18.77
N ILE A 180 -31.42 3.81 -18.16
CA ILE A 180 -31.39 5.12 -18.82
C ILE A 180 -30.36 5.11 -19.96
N VAL A 181 -29.16 4.57 -19.69
CA VAL A 181 -28.10 4.45 -20.69
C VAL A 181 -28.54 3.58 -21.86
N ASP A 182 -29.19 2.43 -21.64
CA ASP A 182 -29.65 1.54 -22.73
C ASP A 182 -30.60 2.26 -23.70
N ARG A 183 -31.47 3.13 -23.18
CA ARG A 183 -32.43 3.91 -23.98
C ARG A 183 -31.77 5.00 -24.80
N ASN A 184 -30.69 5.59 -24.29
CA ASN A 184 -30.01 6.74 -24.90
C ASN A 184 -28.73 6.36 -25.66
N LEU A 185 -28.34 5.08 -25.67
CA LEU A 185 -27.01 4.65 -26.11
C LEU A 185 -26.66 5.04 -27.56
N GLN A 186 -27.68 5.11 -28.43
CA GLN A 186 -27.51 5.53 -29.85
C GLN A 186 -27.11 6.99 -30.00
N HIS A 187 -27.37 7.84 -29.01
CA HIS A 187 -27.05 9.27 -29.02
C HIS A 187 -25.69 9.60 -28.37
N MET A 188 -25.03 8.61 -27.74
CA MET A 188 -23.84 8.83 -26.92
C MET A 188 -22.52 8.54 -27.67
N ASP A 189 -22.55 7.83 -28.78
CA ASP A 189 -21.37 7.45 -29.58
C ASP A 189 -20.17 6.97 -28.73
N SER A 190 -19.03 7.66 -28.83
CA SER A 190 -17.79 7.38 -28.10
C SER A 190 -17.83 7.82 -26.64
N TYR A 191 -18.78 8.68 -26.25
CA TYR A 191 -18.93 9.21 -24.89
C TYR A 191 -19.58 8.21 -23.93
N ALA A 192 -20.24 7.16 -24.43
CA ALA A 192 -20.87 6.12 -23.61
C ALA A 192 -19.89 5.52 -22.57
N ILE A 193 -18.62 5.34 -22.93
CA ILE A 193 -17.60 4.78 -22.02
C ILE A 193 -17.29 5.71 -20.83
N ASN A 194 -17.53 7.02 -20.99
CA ASN A 194 -17.20 8.03 -19.99
C ASN A 194 -18.22 8.12 -18.86
N VAL A 195 -19.44 7.59 -19.05
CA VAL A 195 -20.52 7.58 -18.06
C VAL A 195 -20.07 7.03 -16.72
N LEU A 196 -19.34 5.90 -16.75
CA LEU A 196 -18.86 5.21 -15.56
C LEU A 196 -17.35 5.43 -15.33
N SER A 197 -16.72 6.41 -16.00
CA SER A 197 -15.26 6.64 -15.98
C SER A 197 -14.70 6.91 -14.58
N SER A 198 -15.46 7.61 -13.73
CA SER A 198 -15.08 7.95 -12.35
C SER A 198 -15.83 7.12 -11.29
N SER A 199 -16.62 6.13 -11.72
CA SER A 199 -17.47 5.33 -10.83
C SER A 199 -16.72 4.21 -10.12
N ARG A 200 -16.95 4.05 -8.81
CA ARG A 200 -16.42 2.95 -7.99
C ARG A 200 -17.34 1.73 -8.05
N LEU A 201 -17.32 1.04 -9.18
CA LEU A 201 -18.19 -0.12 -9.43
C LEU A 201 -17.95 -1.29 -8.46
N PHE A 202 -16.80 -1.35 -7.81
CA PHE A 202 -16.46 -2.34 -6.80
C PHE A 202 -17.45 -2.35 -5.61
N GLU A 203 -18.16 -1.24 -5.38
CA GLU A 203 -19.19 -1.08 -4.36
C GLU A 203 -20.61 -1.47 -4.83
N CYS A 204 -20.80 -1.70 -6.12
CA CYS A 204 -22.09 -2.04 -6.71
C CYS A 204 -22.35 -3.56 -6.72
N ARG A 205 -23.63 -3.94 -6.85
CA ARG A 205 -24.08 -5.32 -7.05
C ARG A 205 -24.86 -5.42 -8.37
N LEU A 206 -24.69 -6.52 -9.08
CA LEU A 206 -25.50 -6.84 -10.25
C LEU A 206 -26.68 -7.72 -9.86
N THR A 207 -27.76 -7.57 -10.62
CA THR A 207 -28.94 -8.43 -10.60
C THR A 207 -29.13 -9.03 -11.99
N GLU A 208 -29.94 -10.08 -12.11
CA GLU A 208 -30.18 -10.75 -13.41
C GLU A 208 -30.66 -9.79 -14.52
N PRO A 209 -31.62 -8.87 -14.27
CA PRO A 209 -32.07 -7.92 -15.31
C PRO A 209 -30.96 -7.01 -15.80
N MET A 210 -30.01 -6.64 -14.93
CA MET A 210 -28.87 -5.80 -15.30
C MET A 210 -27.91 -6.55 -16.22
N ILE A 211 -27.66 -7.84 -15.96
CA ILE A 211 -26.83 -8.65 -16.87
C ILE A 211 -27.50 -8.80 -18.23
N SER A 212 -28.83 -8.91 -18.32
CA SER A 212 -29.50 -8.94 -19.62
C SER A 212 -29.22 -7.68 -20.46
N ILE A 213 -29.23 -6.49 -19.84
CA ILE A 213 -28.89 -5.22 -20.51
C ILE A 213 -27.42 -5.23 -20.95
N ILE A 214 -26.52 -5.58 -20.03
CA ILE A 214 -25.07 -5.62 -20.29
C ILE A 214 -24.73 -6.65 -21.38
N GLY A 215 -25.39 -7.81 -21.36
CA GLY A 215 -25.23 -8.89 -22.33
C GLY A 215 -25.66 -8.47 -23.72
N LYS A 216 -26.79 -7.75 -23.86
CA LYS A 216 -27.20 -7.11 -25.13
C LYS A 216 -26.09 -6.20 -25.67
N TRP A 217 -25.48 -5.37 -24.82
CA TRP A 217 -24.39 -4.48 -25.24
C TRP A 217 -23.13 -5.26 -25.65
N LEU A 218 -22.77 -6.28 -24.89
CA LEU A 218 -21.55 -7.06 -25.08
C LEU A 218 -21.62 -7.99 -26.32
N ILE A 219 -22.75 -8.66 -26.53
CA ILE A 219 -22.92 -9.66 -27.59
C ILE A 219 -23.21 -9.00 -28.93
N ASN A 220 -24.12 -8.02 -28.98
CA ASN A 220 -24.64 -7.50 -30.24
C ASN A 220 -23.78 -6.38 -30.86
N ASN A 221 -22.76 -5.88 -30.15
CA ASN A 221 -21.92 -4.79 -30.63
C ASN A 221 -20.45 -5.24 -30.74
N PRO A 222 -19.71 -4.81 -31.78
CA PRO A 222 -18.32 -5.19 -31.96
C PRO A 222 -17.44 -4.66 -30.82
N PRO A 223 -16.27 -5.28 -30.55
CA PRO A 223 -15.39 -4.88 -29.44
C PRO A 223 -14.97 -3.40 -29.45
N GLU A 224 -14.89 -2.74 -30.61
CA GLU A 224 -14.55 -1.31 -30.65
C GLU A 224 -15.69 -0.38 -30.23
N ASN A 225 -16.95 -0.83 -30.26
CA ASN A 225 -18.13 -0.01 -29.99
C ASN A 225 -18.18 0.47 -28.52
N GLY A 226 -18.67 1.69 -28.30
CA GLY A 226 -18.84 2.29 -26.98
C GLY A 226 -19.69 1.45 -26.02
N ALA A 227 -20.77 0.82 -26.50
CA ALA A 227 -21.64 -0.07 -25.71
C ALA A 227 -20.87 -1.27 -25.16
N ASN A 228 -20.10 -1.94 -26.03
CA ASN A 228 -19.31 -3.10 -25.68
C ASN A 228 -18.21 -2.72 -24.67
N ARG A 229 -17.50 -1.62 -24.92
CA ARG A 229 -16.48 -1.10 -23.97
C ARG A 229 -17.09 -0.76 -22.61
N LEU A 230 -18.28 -0.15 -22.58
CA LEU A 230 -19.00 0.14 -21.34
C LEU A 230 -19.39 -1.14 -20.61
N ALA A 231 -19.93 -2.14 -21.32
CA ALA A 231 -20.25 -3.45 -20.74
C ALA A 231 -19.03 -4.12 -20.10
N ARG A 232 -17.89 -4.14 -20.80
CA ARG A 232 -16.61 -4.66 -20.28
C ARG A 232 -16.12 -3.89 -19.06
N ARG A 233 -16.30 -2.57 -19.05
CA ARG A 233 -15.97 -1.72 -17.91
C ARG A 233 -16.83 -2.04 -16.69
N VAL A 234 -18.13 -2.25 -16.88
CA VAL A 234 -19.06 -2.64 -15.81
C VAL A 234 -18.62 -3.97 -15.21
N LEU A 235 -18.51 -5.01 -16.03
CA LEU A 235 -18.20 -6.37 -15.58
C LEU A 235 -16.80 -6.48 -14.94
N SER A 236 -15.79 -5.81 -15.51
CA SER A 236 -14.43 -5.79 -14.95
C SER A 236 -14.30 -4.98 -13.66
N GLY A 237 -15.14 -3.95 -13.48
CA GLY A 237 -15.08 -3.03 -12.34
C GLY A 237 -15.76 -3.55 -11.07
N LEU A 238 -16.53 -4.63 -11.16
CA LEU A 238 -17.27 -5.23 -10.05
C LEU A 238 -16.40 -6.19 -9.21
N HIS A 239 -16.85 -6.44 -7.99
CA HIS A 239 -16.28 -7.46 -7.11
C HIS A 239 -17.05 -8.77 -7.24
N TRP A 240 -16.42 -9.80 -7.79
CA TRP A 240 -16.96 -11.16 -7.96
C TRP A 240 -16.44 -12.11 -6.86
N GLY A 241 -15.85 -11.57 -5.79
CA GLY A 241 -15.35 -12.33 -4.66
C GLY A 241 -16.32 -12.43 -3.50
N LEU A 242 -15.77 -12.76 -2.33
CA LEU A 242 -16.50 -12.86 -1.08
C LEU A 242 -16.89 -11.46 -0.56
N ALA A 243 -18.04 -11.36 0.10
CA ALA A 243 -18.45 -10.19 0.84
C ALA A 243 -17.50 -9.93 2.03
N ALA A 244 -17.71 -8.81 2.72
CA ALA A 244 -16.90 -8.42 3.88
C ALA A 244 -17.00 -9.43 5.05
N ASP A 245 -18.05 -10.26 5.08
CA ASP A 245 -18.22 -11.34 6.06
C ASP A 245 -17.27 -12.53 5.83
N GLY A 246 -16.61 -12.60 4.67
CA GLY A 246 -15.69 -13.68 4.30
C GLY A 246 -16.33 -15.02 4.01
N HIS A 247 -17.66 -15.13 4.02
CA HIS A 247 -18.38 -16.39 3.86
C HIS A 247 -19.36 -16.37 2.68
N ASN A 248 -20.12 -15.28 2.50
CA ASN A 248 -21.09 -15.18 1.42
C ASN A 248 -20.47 -14.49 0.20
N LEU A 249 -20.99 -14.78 -1.00
CA LEU A 249 -20.59 -14.06 -2.21
C LEU A 249 -21.14 -12.62 -2.18
N TRP A 250 -20.36 -11.67 -2.70
CA TRP A 250 -20.82 -10.27 -2.81
C TRP A 250 -21.94 -10.10 -3.84
N ILE A 251 -21.88 -10.89 -4.91
CA ILE A 251 -22.90 -11.00 -5.97
C ILE A 251 -23.45 -12.42 -5.92
N ASP A 252 -24.77 -12.58 -6.14
CA ASP A 252 -25.44 -13.88 -6.07
C ASP A 252 -24.82 -14.90 -7.05
N VAL A 253 -24.73 -16.17 -6.63
CA VAL A 253 -24.18 -17.27 -7.41
C VAL A 253 -24.92 -17.47 -8.75
N ASP A 254 -26.23 -17.19 -8.80
CA ASP A 254 -27.00 -17.29 -10.04
C ASP A 254 -26.54 -16.23 -11.05
N VAL A 255 -26.24 -15.03 -10.56
CA VAL A 255 -25.70 -13.92 -11.36
C VAL A 255 -24.29 -14.25 -11.88
N HIS A 256 -23.48 -15.03 -11.14
CA HIS A 256 -22.22 -15.57 -11.66
C HIS A 256 -22.42 -16.53 -12.83
N ALA A 257 -23.40 -17.44 -12.75
CA ALA A 257 -23.69 -18.39 -13.82
C ALA A 257 -24.20 -17.67 -15.08
N ILE A 258 -25.10 -16.69 -14.93
CA ILE A 258 -25.61 -15.88 -16.05
C ILE A 258 -24.48 -15.05 -16.68
N ALA A 259 -23.58 -14.49 -15.87
CA ALA A 259 -22.41 -13.77 -16.38
C ALA A 259 -21.50 -14.68 -17.20
N ALA A 260 -21.24 -15.91 -16.74
CA ALA A 260 -20.42 -16.89 -17.46
C ALA A 260 -21.04 -17.25 -18.82
N ASP A 261 -22.33 -17.58 -18.85
CA ASP A 261 -23.06 -17.87 -20.09
C ASP A 261 -23.06 -16.68 -21.06
N THR A 262 -23.23 -15.46 -20.54
CA THR A 262 -23.15 -14.22 -21.32
C THR A 262 -21.76 -14.05 -21.95
N ILE A 263 -20.69 -14.37 -21.21
CA ILE A 263 -19.32 -14.29 -21.70
C ILE A 263 -19.04 -15.37 -22.75
N VAL A 264 -19.52 -16.59 -22.55
CA VAL A 264 -19.38 -17.67 -23.53
C VAL A 264 -20.05 -17.29 -24.86
N LYS A 265 -21.28 -16.78 -24.79
CA LYS A 265 -22.00 -16.29 -25.98
C LYS A 265 -21.24 -15.15 -26.65
N ALA A 266 -20.78 -14.16 -25.89
CA ALA A 266 -20.05 -13.02 -26.45
C ALA A 266 -18.70 -13.42 -27.07
N HIS A 267 -17.96 -14.33 -26.44
CA HIS A 267 -16.72 -14.87 -26.97
C HIS A 267 -16.96 -15.64 -28.28
N SER A 268 -17.98 -16.49 -28.34
CA SER A 268 -18.31 -17.24 -29.56
C SER A 268 -18.63 -16.36 -30.77
N VAL A 269 -19.24 -15.19 -30.53
CA VAL A 269 -19.58 -14.20 -31.57
C VAL A 269 -18.33 -13.44 -32.02
N HIS A 270 -17.54 -12.91 -31.08
CA HIS A 270 -16.45 -11.96 -31.40
C HIS A 270 -15.09 -12.61 -31.63
N CYS A 271 -14.87 -13.84 -31.15
CA CYS A 271 -13.60 -14.56 -31.20
C CYS A 271 -13.67 -15.84 -32.06
N SER A 272 -14.65 -15.93 -32.98
CA SER A 272 -14.85 -17.09 -33.86
C SER A 272 -13.62 -17.46 -34.72
N ARG A 273 -12.74 -16.50 -35.04
CA ARG A 273 -11.50 -16.72 -35.81
C ARG A 273 -10.39 -17.35 -34.98
N SER A 274 -10.26 -16.96 -33.71
CA SER A 274 -9.31 -17.53 -32.75
C SER A 274 -9.75 -18.90 -32.21
N ASN A 275 -11.04 -19.27 -32.37
CA ASN A 275 -11.57 -20.62 -32.11
C ASN A 275 -11.16 -21.68 -33.16
N SER A 276 -10.49 -21.30 -34.25
CA SER A 276 -9.94 -22.29 -35.21
C SER A 276 -8.70 -22.97 -34.61
N MET A 277 -8.90 -24.16 -34.07
CA MET A 277 -7.97 -24.99 -33.27
C MET A 277 -6.58 -25.31 -33.86
N ILE A 278 -6.14 -24.69 -34.97
CA ILE A 278 -4.86 -24.98 -35.63
C ILE A 278 -4.06 -23.72 -36.03
N SER A 279 -4.59 -22.49 -35.90
CA SER A 279 -3.90 -21.32 -36.47
C SER A 279 -3.13 -20.45 -35.44
N LYS A 280 -1.79 -20.50 -35.57
CA LYS A 280 -0.82 -19.39 -35.37
C LYS A 280 -0.17 -19.21 -33.98
N SER A 281 0.74 -20.12 -33.61
CA SER A 281 1.82 -19.82 -32.64
C SER A 281 2.86 -18.84 -33.20
N ILE A 282 3.12 -18.87 -34.52
CA ILE A 282 4.18 -18.05 -35.16
C ILE A 282 3.72 -16.62 -35.48
N SER A 283 2.42 -16.37 -35.76
CA SER A 283 1.96 -15.01 -36.07
C SER A 283 1.77 -14.11 -34.84
N LYS A 284 1.75 -14.66 -33.62
CA LYS A 284 1.67 -13.87 -32.38
C LYS A 284 3.03 -13.31 -31.98
N ILE A 285 4.14 -14.00 -32.27
CA ILE A 285 5.51 -13.53 -31.98
C ILE A 285 5.87 -12.30 -32.82
N SER A 286 5.45 -12.26 -34.09
CA SER A 286 5.59 -11.06 -34.95
C SER A 286 4.71 -9.88 -34.50
N LYS A 287 3.58 -10.14 -33.83
CA LYS A 287 2.62 -9.11 -33.37
C LYS A 287 2.86 -8.63 -31.94
N LEU A 288 3.56 -9.40 -31.10
CA LEU A 288 4.06 -8.96 -29.79
C LEU A 288 5.10 -7.83 -29.90
N ALA A 289 5.75 -7.67 -31.06
CA ALA A 289 6.62 -6.54 -31.36
C ALA A 289 5.86 -5.22 -31.61
N SER A 290 4.57 -5.27 -31.96
CA SER A 290 3.72 -4.09 -32.02
C SER A 290 3.02 -3.91 -30.68
N LYS A 291 3.34 -2.83 -29.94
CA LYS A 291 2.75 -2.46 -28.64
C LYS A 291 1.23 -2.17 -28.67
N VAL A 292 0.50 -2.58 -29.71
CA VAL A 292 -0.95 -2.38 -29.85
C VAL A 292 -1.59 -3.74 -30.06
N GLY A 293 -2.25 -4.25 -29.01
CA GLY A 293 -3.09 -5.44 -29.13
C GLY A 293 -4.29 -5.15 -30.04
N ASP A 294 -4.60 -6.09 -30.93
CA ASP A 294 -5.81 -6.06 -31.74
C ASP A 294 -7.06 -6.07 -30.83
N ALA A 295 -8.18 -5.48 -31.27
CA ALA A 295 -9.41 -5.36 -30.48
C ALA A 295 -9.94 -6.73 -30.05
N GLU A 296 -9.79 -7.76 -30.89
CA GLU A 296 -10.11 -9.16 -30.58
C GLU A 296 -9.26 -9.71 -29.42
N SER A 297 -7.95 -9.41 -29.39
CA SER A 297 -7.04 -9.89 -28.33
C SER A 297 -7.36 -9.26 -26.98
N LEU A 298 -7.68 -7.97 -26.94
CA LEU A 298 -8.09 -7.28 -25.72
C LEU A 298 -9.46 -7.77 -25.22
N PHE A 299 -10.35 -8.12 -26.14
CA PHE A 299 -11.63 -8.73 -25.80
C PHE A 299 -11.45 -10.13 -25.22
N GLN A 300 -10.61 -10.96 -25.84
CA GLN A 300 -10.28 -12.30 -25.34
C GLN A 300 -9.64 -12.25 -23.94
N GLN A 301 -8.71 -11.31 -23.72
CA GLN A 301 -8.12 -11.10 -22.39
C GLN A 301 -9.20 -10.74 -21.35
N PHE A 302 -10.13 -9.84 -21.69
CA PHE A 302 -11.26 -9.49 -20.83
C PHE A 302 -12.11 -10.72 -20.45
N CYS A 303 -12.43 -11.59 -21.42
CA CYS A 303 -13.22 -12.80 -21.16
C CYS A 303 -12.51 -13.68 -20.12
N TRP A 304 -11.22 -13.93 -20.28
CA TRP A 304 -10.45 -14.75 -19.33
C TRP A 304 -10.31 -14.10 -17.96
N ASP A 305 -9.98 -12.81 -17.91
CA ASP A 305 -9.84 -12.05 -16.67
C ASP A 305 -11.13 -12.03 -15.85
N LEU A 306 -12.29 -12.09 -16.50
CA LEU A 306 -13.58 -12.19 -15.82
C LEU A 306 -13.90 -13.63 -15.40
N LEU A 307 -13.76 -14.61 -16.31
CA LEU A 307 -14.11 -16.01 -16.03
C LEU A 307 -13.37 -16.58 -14.82
N VAL A 308 -12.07 -16.27 -14.66
CA VAL A 308 -11.28 -16.76 -13.50
C VAL A 308 -11.72 -16.14 -12.16
N LYS A 309 -12.44 -15.02 -12.19
CA LYS A 309 -13.00 -14.37 -10.99
C LYS A 309 -14.37 -14.93 -10.61
N LEU A 310 -15.11 -15.52 -11.55
CA LEU A 310 -16.45 -16.05 -11.27
C LEU A 310 -16.41 -17.29 -10.36
N LYS A 311 -17.47 -17.47 -9.57
CA LYS A 311 -17.68 -18.57 -8.64
C LYS A 311 -18.88 -19.36 -9.15
N LEU A 312 -18.61 -20.36 -9.96
CA LEU A 312 -19.64 -21.07 -10.73
C LEU A 312 -20.20 -22.24 -9.90
N PRO A 313 -21.53 -22.43 -9.87
CA PRO A 313 -22.14 -23.59 -9.25
C PRO A 313 -22.03 -24.82 -10.15
N THR A 314 -22.12 -26.01 -9.55
CA THR A 314 -22.26 -27.28 -10.28
C THR A 314 -23.63 -27.35 -10.96
N VAL A 315 -23.66 -27.61 -12.28
CA VAL A 315 -24.90 -27.64 -13.08
C VAL A 315 -24.96 -28.92 -13.94
N PRO A 316 -26.12 -29.58 -14.09
CA PRO A 316 -26.26 -30.74 -14.98
C PRO A 316 -25.92 -30.39 -16.45
N VAL A 317 -25.26 -31.34 -17.14
CA VAL A 317 -24.62 -31.14 -18.44
C VAL A 317 -25.59 -30.59 -19.50
N ALA A 318 -25.33 -29.38 -20.01
CA ALA A 318 -26.00 -28.81 -21.19
C ALA A 318 -25.23 -29.13 -22.49
N LEU A 319 -25.91 -29.00 -23.64
CA LEU A 319 -25.35 -29.23 -24.97
C LEU A 319 -24.20 -28.25 -25.28
N VAL A 320 -23.11 -28.75 -25.84
CA VAL A 320 -21.84 -28.02 -26.02
C VAL A 320 -21.92 -27.02 -27.16
N GLN A 321 -21.55 -25.75 -26.89
CA GLN A 321 -21.04 -24.84 -27.91
C GLN A 321 -19.52 -25.09 -28.05
N ASN A 322 -19.02 -25.20 -29.29
CA ASN A 322 -17.61 -25.44 -29.58
C ASN A 322 -16.80 -24.14 -29.40
N ASP A 323 -16.54 -23.78 -28.14
CA ASP A 323 -15.87 -22.54 -27.73
C ASP A 323 -14.94 -22.77 -26.54
N LEU A 324 -13.75 -22.16 -26.55
CA LEU A 324 -12.75 -22.31 -25.49
C LEU A 324 -13.26 -21.87 -24.12
N THR A 325 -14.03 -20.79 -24.05
CA THR A 325 -14.59 -20.33 -22.78
C THR A 325 -15.66 -21.29 -22.26
N ALA A 326 -16.41 -21.93 -23.16
CA ALA A 326 -17.35 -23.00 -22.81
C ALA A 326 -16.63 -24.22 -22.23
N HIS A 327 -15.45 -24.58 -22.77
CA HIS A 327 -14.60 -25.64 -22.21
C HIS A 327 -14.22 -25.33 -20.76
N TYR A 328 -13.76 -24.12 -20.46
CA TYR A 328 -13.42 -23.69 -19.10
C TYR A 328 -14.62 -23.80 -18.15
N VAL A 329 -15.76 -23.21 -18.53
CA VAL A 329 -16.99 -23.22 -17.71
C VAL A 329 -17.42 -24.65 -17.42
N LYS A 330 -17.40 -25.53 -18.43
CA LYS A 330 -17.77 -26.93 -18.28
C LYS A 330 -16.84 -27.70 -17.33
N ILE A 331 -15.52 -27.47 -17.40
CA ILE A 331 -14.57 -28.10 -16.48
C ILE A 331 -14.93 -27.72 -15.03
N VAL A 332 -15.10 -26.43 -14.76
CA VAL A 332 -15.42 -25.91 -13.42
C VAL A 332 -16.75 -26.45 -12.90
N GLN A 333 -17.80 -26.48 -13.74
CA GLN A 333 -19.14 -26.85 -13.29
C GLN A 333 -19.41 -28.36 -13.21
N ASN A 334 -18.66 -29.20 -13.94
CA ASN A 334 -19.04 -30.60 -14.13
C ASN A 334 -17.97 -31.61 -13.74
N TYR A 335 -16.69 -31.23 -13.71
CA TYR A 335 -15.61 -32.21 -13.66
C TYR A 335 -14.63 -32.02 -12.49
N GLU A 336 -14.67 -30.89 -11.75
CA GLU A 336 -13.74 -30.62 -10.64
C GLU A 336 -13.86 -31.63 -9.47
N ASP A 337 -15.03 -32.22 -9.22
CA ASP A 337 -15.29 -33.03 -8.02
C ASP A 337 -14.63 -34.41 -8.00
N ASP A 338 -14.43 -35.07 -9.15
CA ASP A 338 -13.88 -36.43 -9.23
C ASP A 338 -12.64 -36.47 -10.14
N VAL A 339 -11.50 -36.86 -9.59
CA VAL A 339 -10.21 -36.89 -10.30
C VAL A 339 -10.20 -37.84 -11.50
N VAL A 340 -10.88 -38.99 -11.43
CA VAL A 340 -10.92 -39.96 -12.53
C VAL A 340 -11.74 -39.39 -13.69
N VAL A 341 -12.90 -38.81 -13.36
CA VAL A 341 -13.75 -38.13 -14.35
C VAL A 341 -13.02 -36.92 -14.95
N TYR A 342 -12.28 -36.17 -14.14
CA TYR A 342 -11.46 -35.05 -14.60
C TYR A 342 -10.40 -35.52 -15.60
N LEU A 343 -9.63 -36.55 -15.26
CA LEU A 343 -8.59 -37.10 -16.13
C LEU A 343 -9.17 -37.60 -17.46
N GLU A 344 -10.34 -38.26 -17.44
CA GLU A 344 -10.97 -38.79 -18.65
C GLU A 344 -11.60 -37.70 -19.52
N LYS A 345 -12.36 -36.76 -18.92
CA LYS A 345 -13.24 -35.84 -19.66
C LYS A 345 -12.78 -34.39 -19.68
N ALA A 346 -12.08 -33.92 -18.65
CA ALA A 346 -11.64 -32.53 -18.54
C ALA A 346 -10.25 -32.29 -19.12
N VAL A 347 -9.33 -33.26 -19.02
CA VAL A 347 -7.96 -33.11 -19.56
C VAL A 347 -7.92 -32.82 -21.06
N PRO A 348 -8.74 -33.44 -21.93
CA PRO A 348 -8.78 -33.06 -23.35
C PRO A 348 -9.17 -31.60 -23.55
N LEU A 349 -10.19 -31.13 -22.84
CA LEU A 349 -10.67 -29.74 -22.88
C LEU A 349 -9.61 -28.76 -22.34
N LEU A 350 -8.91 -29.13 -21.28
CA LEU A 350 -7.78 -28.38 -20.74
C LEU A 350 -6.62 -28.33 -21.75
N SER A 351 -6.36 -29.42 -22.47
CA SER A 351 -5.33 -29.46 -23.52
C SER A 351 -5.61 -28.44 -24.61
N ASP A 352 -6.88 -28.29 -25.03
CA ASP A 352 -7.32 -27.29 -26.00
C ASP A 352 -7.13 -25.85 -25.50
N LEU A 353 -7.36 -25.61 -24.21
CA LEU A 353 -7.07 -24.32 -23.57
C LEU A 353 -5.58 -24.00 -23.57
N VAL A 354 -4.74 -24.99 -23.29
CA VAL A 354 -3.28 -24.83 -23.28
C VAL A 354 -2.76 -24.59 -24.69
N THR A 355 -3.21 -25.34 -25.71
CA THR A 355 -2.76 -25.17 -27.11
C THR A 355 -3.20 -23.84 -27.72
N SER A 356 -4.37 -23.33 -27.34
CA SER A 356 -4.88 -22.02 -27.81
C SER A 356 -4.17 -20.81 -27.18
N GLY A 357 -3.35 -21.03 -26.15
CA GLY A 357 -2.66 -19.96 -25.42
C GLY A 357 -3.49 -19.33 -24.29
N SER A 358 -4.56 -19.99 -23.84
CA SER A 358 -5.42 -19.55 -22.73
C SER A 358 -4.78 -19.90 -21.37
N SER A 359 -3.58 -19.39 -21.15
CA SER A 359 -2.63 -19.84 -20.12
C SER A 359 -3.07 -19.51 -18.68
N VAL A 360 -3.60 -18.30 -18.42
CA VAL A 360 -4.09 -17.92 -17.08
C VAL A 360 -5.22 -18.85 -16.62
N ALA A 361 -6.21 -19.08 -17.48
CA ALA A 361 -7.32 -19.98 -17.20
C ALA A 361 -6.82 -21.42 -16.96
N SER A 362 -5.87 -21.88 -17.78
CA SER A 362 -5.26 -23.20 -17.65
C SER A 362 -4.53 -23.38 -16.31
N VAL A 363 -3.78 -22.38 -15.85
CA VAL A 363 -3.13 -22.39 -14.52
C VAL A 363 -4.16 -22.41 -13.40
N VAL A 364 -5.25 -21.65 -13.52
CA VAL A 364 -6.33 -21.65 -12.51
C VAL A 364 -6.97 -23.05 -12.41
N LEU A 365 -7.28 -23.70 -13.53
CA LEU A 365 -7.81 -25.06 -13.54
C LEU A 365 -6.82 -26.09 -12.98
N LEU A 366 -5.55 -26.04 -13.40
CA LEU A 366 -4.51 -26.94 -12.89
C LEU A 366 -4.31 -26.78 -11.38
N SER A 367 -4.23 -25.53 -10.90
CA SER A 367 -4.02 -25.25 -9.49
C SER A 367 -5.22 -25.69 -8.63
N ARG A 368 -6.45 -25.53 -9.13
CA ARG A 368 -7.66 -26.06 -8.46
C ARG A 368 -7.67 -27.59 -8.42
N LEU A 369 -7.38 -28.25 -9.55
CA LEU A 369 -7.29 -29.72 -9.63
C LEU A 369 -6.31 -30.27 -8.58
N ILE A 370 -5.09 -29.73 -8.53
CA ILE A 370 -4.07 -30.20 -7.58
C ILE A 370 -4.47 -29.83 -6.15
N ALA A 371 -5.02 -28.64 -5.91
CA ALA A 371 -5.48 -28.24 -4.58
C ALA A 371 -6.60 -29.13 -4.03
N GLN A 372 -7.52 -29.59 -4.89
CA GLN A 372 -8.63 -30.45 -4.50
C GLN A 372 -8.21 -31.92 -4.36
N HIS A 373 -7.31 -32.39 -5.23
CA HIS A 373 -6.97 -33.82 -5.39
C HIS A 373 -5.50 -34.16 -5.11
N TYR A 374 -4.77 -33.36 -4.31
CA TYR A 374 -3.34 -33.60 -4.02
C TYR A 374 -3.05 -34.98 -3.42
N GLN A 375 -4.01 -35.58 -2.70
CA GLN A 375 -3.87 -36.93 -2.13
C GLN A 375 -3.83 -38.03 -3.22
N SER A 376 -4.43 -37.76 -4.37
CA SER A 376 -4.55 -38.67 -5.52
C SER A 376 -3.48 -38.40 -6.59
N VAL A 377 -2.39 -37.71 -6.23
CA VAL A 377 -1.34 -37.29 -7.19
C VAL A 377 -0.73 -38.43 -8.01
N ASN A 378 -0.67 -39.64 -7.45
CA ASN A 378 -0.14 -40.80 -8.16
C ASN A 378 -1.03 -41.22 -9.35
N LEU A 379 -2.35 -40.99 -9.27
CA LEU A 379 -3.26 -41.23 -10.40
C LEU A 379 -3.01 -40.21 -11.51
N MET A 380 -2.83 -38.94 -11.15
CA MET A 380 -2.50 -37.87 -12.10
C MET A 380 -1.14 -38.13 -12.77
N ALA A 381 -0.13 -38.50 -11.98
CA ALA A 381 1.22 -38.83 -12.47
C ALA A 381 1.24 -40.03 -13.43
N ALA A 382 0.32 -40.98 -13.28
CA ALA A 382 0.20 -42.15 -14.14
C ALA A 382 -0.51 -41.85 -15.48
N ASP A 383 -1.31 -40.78 -15.54
CA ASP A 383 -2.04 -40.42 -16.75
C ASP A 383 -1.18 -39.66 -17.75
N LYS A 384 -0.99 -40.26 -18.94
CA LYS A 384 -0.11 -39.71 -19.99
C LYS A 384 -0.65 -38.42 -20.60
N ASN A 385 -1.96 -38.30 -20.74
CA ASN A 385 -2.60 -37.14 -21.37
C ASN A 385 -2.47 -35.90 -20.47
N PHE A 386 -2.68 -36.10 -19.17
CA PHE A 386 -2.48 -35.10 -18.15
C PHE A 386 -1.02 -34.67 -18.10
N MET A 387 -0.07 -35.61 -17.99
CA MET A 387 1.36 -35.26 -17.91
C MET A 387 1.85 -34.53 -19.18
N SER A 388 1.36 -34.91 -20.37
CA SER A 388 1.66 -34.17 -21.61
C SER A 388 1.09 -32.74 -21.60
N THR A 389 -0.12 -32.56 -21.08
CA THR A 389 -0.77 -31.24 -20.96
C THR A 389 -0.09 -30.37 -19.88
N PHE A 390 0.30 -30.98 -18.77
CA PHE A 390 1.07 -30.36 -17.69
C PHE A 390 2.41 -29.85 -18.19
N GLU A 391 3.18 -30.68 -18.92
CA GLU A 391 4.44 -30.28 -19.53
C GLU A 391 4.28 -29.08 -20.46
N ARG A 392 3.27 -29.13 -21.34
CA ARG A 392 2.99 -28.04 -22.27
C ARG A 392 2.68 -26.73 -21.55
N LEU A 393 1.96 -26.79 -20.43
CA LEU A 393 1.61 -25.60 -19.64
C LEU A 393 2.81 -25.01 -18.91
N LEU A 394 3.72 -25.83 -18.37
CA LEU A 394 4.95 -25.36 -17.72
C LEU A 394 5.84 -24.56 -18.67
N HIS A 395 5.85 -24.90 -19.95
CA HIS A 395 6.73 -24.32 -20.95
C HIS A 395 6.04 -23.33 -21.91
N ILE A 396 4.78 -22.97 -21.66
CA ILE A 396 3.93 -22.23 -22.62
C ILE A 396 4.46 -20.84 -23.01
N ASP A 397 5.16 -20.16 -22.09
CA ASP A 397 5.63 -18.79 -22.26
C ASP A 397 7.17 -18.69 -22.32
N GLN A 398 7.84 -19.83 -22.52
CA GLN A 398 9.28 -19.83 -22.76
C GLN A 398 9.61 -19.20 -24.12
N LEU A 399 10.65 -18.37 -24.12
CA LEU A 399 11.23 -17.82 -25.35
C LEU A 399 11.74 -18.95 -26.25
N PRO A 400 11.69 -18.81 -27.59
CA PRO A 400 12.27 -19.79 -28.51
C PRO A 400 13.71 -20.11 -28.11
N TYR A 401 14.09 -21.39 -28.20
CA TYR A 401 15.39 -21.92 -27.74
C TYR A 401 16.60 -21.08 -28.19
N ALA A 402 16.56 -20.51 -29.40
CA ALA A 402 17.61 -19.64 -29.95
C ALA A 402 17.86 -18.35 -29.12
N VAL A 403 16.82 -17.78 -28.51
CA VAL A 403 16.91 -16.57 -27.68
C VAL A 403 17.41 -16.92 -26.27
N GLN A 404 17.00 -18.07 -25.73
CA GLN A 404 17.52 -18.58 -24.45
C GLN A 404 19.01 -18.91 -24.53
N TRP A 405 19.49 -19.41 -25.67
CA TRP A 405 20.91 -19.68 -25.87
C TRP A 405 21.78 -18.41 -25.82
N LEU A 406 21.28 -17.27 -26.31
CA LEU A 406 21.99 -15.98 -26.29
C LEU A 406 21.90 -15.25 -24.94
N SER A 407 20.81 -15.45 -24.19
CA SER A 407 20.54 -14.70 -22.95
C SER A 407 20.84 -15.49 -21.66
N GLY A 408 21.06 -16.80 -21.76
CA GLY A 408 21.23 -17.68 -20.60
C GLY A 408 19.91 -17.95 -19.85
N PRO A 409 19.92 -18.84 -18.85
CA PRO A 409 18.74 -19.12 -18.04
C PRO A 409 18.40 -17.90 -17.17
N SER A 410 17.17 -17.39 -17.31
CA SER A 410 16.68 -16.24 -16.55
C SER A 410 16.33 -16.63 -15.11
N SER A 411 16.79 -15.83 -14.14
CA SER A 411 16.34 -15.91 -12.74
C SER A 411 14.95 -15.29 -12.52
N THR A 412 14.44 -14.52 -13.49
CA THR A 412 13.10 -13.94 -13.42
C THR A 412 12.07 -14.93 -13.99
N PRO A 413 11.08 -15.36 -13.18
CA PRO A 413 10.03 -16.24 -13.66
C PRO A 413 9.17 -15.56 -14.72
N THR A 414 8.76 -16.33 -15.72
CA THR A 414 7.80 -15.88 -16.72
C THR A 414 6.43 -15.63 -16.06
N PRO A 415 5.51 -14.85 -16.67
CA PRO A 415 4.22 -14.54 -16.08
C PRO A 415 3.40 -15.77 -15.65
N ILE A 416 3.45 -16.86 -16.43
CA ILE A 416 2.72 -18.10 -16.13
C ILE A 416 3.37 -18.86 -14.99
N VAL A 417 4.70 -18.99 -14.98
CA VAL A 417 5.42 -19.63 -13.87
C VAL A 417 5.20 -18.85 -12.58
N ARG A 418 5.25 -17.51 -12.63
CA ARG A 418 4.95 -16.66 -11.49
C ARG A 418 3.53 -16.85 -10.97
N LEU A 419 2.54 -17.03 -11.85
CA LEU A 419 1.17 -17.33 -11.46
C LEU A 419 1.04 -18.73 -10.83
N ILE A 420 1.76 -19.74 -11.32
CA ILE A 420 1.83 -21.08 -10.73
C ILE A 420 2.43 -21.00 -9.31
N CYS A 421 3.59 -20.35 -9.16
CA CYS A 421 4.23 -20.14 -7.84
C CYS A 421 3.27 -19.46 -6.86
N SER A 422 2.60 -18.39 -7.32
CA SER A 422 1.60 -17.67 -6.55
C SER A 422 0.40 -18.53 -6.13
N ALA A 423 -0.08 -19.42 -7.02
CA ALA A 423 -1.14 -20.37 -6.70
C ALA A 423 -0.67 -21.40 -5.64
N ILE A 424 0.56 -21.91 -5.77
CA ILE A 424 1.16 -22.82 -4.79
C ILE A 424 1.24 -22.15 -3.41
N SER A 425 1.79 -20.93 -3.34
CA SER A 425 1.85 -20.13 -2.11
C SER A 425 0.47 -19.81 -1.52
N TYR A 426 -0.56 -19.63 -2.36
CA TYR A 426 -1.92 -19.39 -1.88
C TYR A 426 -2.55 -20.63 -1.23
N TYR A 427 -2.47 -21.78 -1.90
CA TYR A 427 -3.08 -23.02 -1.40
C TYR A 427 -2.26 -23.65 -0.26
N SER A 428 -0.93 -23.51 -0.23
CA SER A 428 -0.10 -24.00 0.88
C SER A 428 -0.48 -23.37 2.22
N ALA A 429 -0.94 -22.11 2.21
CA ALA A 429 -1.40 -21.42 3.41
C ALA A 429 -2.81 -21.84 3.87
N LYS A 430 -3.57 -22.59 3.05
CA LYS A 430 -4.96 -23.01 3.32
C LYS A 430 -5.12 -24.52 3.51
N LEU A 431 -4.27 -25.31 2.87
CA LEU A 431 -4.28 -26.77 2.89
C LEU A 431 -3.14 -27.28 3.78
N PRO A 432 -3.13 -28.57 4.17
CA PRO A 432 -1.97 -29.18 4.83
C PRO A 432 -0.71 -29.02 3.96
N PRO A 433 0.26 -28.15 4.32
CA PRO A 433 1.32 -27.74 3.41
C PRO A 433 2.25 -28.91 3.08
N ARG A 434 2.46 -29.85 4.01
CA ARG A 434 3.31 -31.03 3.81
C ARG A 434 2.85 -31.86 2.61
N ASP A 435 1.61 -32.33 2.60
CA ASP A 435 1.12 -33.27 1.59
C ASP A 435 0.90 -32.57 0.25
N TYR A 436 0.39 -31.34 0.27
CA TYR A 436 0.18 -30.53 -0.92
C TYR A 436 1.51 -30.21 -1.65
N LEU A 437 2.53 -29.75 -0.93
CA LEU A 437 3.83 -29.45 -1.54
C LEU A 437 4.54 -30.72 -2.04
N ARG A 438 4.39 -31.84 -1.34
CA ARG A 438 4.91 -33.14 -1.80
C ARG A 438 4.24 -33.62 -3.08
N ALA A 439 2.94 -33.39 -3.25
CA ALA A 439 2.23 -33.70 -4.49
C ALA A 439 2.84 -32.92 -5.67
N TRP A 440 3.09 -31.62 -5.51
CA TRP A 440 3.77 -30.82 -6.53
C TRP A 440 5.18 -31.32 -6.85
N ILE A 441 6.00 -31.63 -5.85
CA ILE A 441 7.34 -32.20 -6.07
C ILE A 441 7.28 -33.56 -6.77
N THR A 442 6.26 -34.37 -6.48
CA THR A 442 6.04 -35.66 -7.15
C THR A 442 5.77 -35.46 -8.64
N LEU A 443 4.88 -34.53 -9.00
CA LEU A 443 4.60 -34.21 -10.41
C LEU A 443 5.80 -33.59 -11.12
N LEU A 444 6.50 -32.66 -10.46
CA LEU A 444 7.60 -31.91 -11.07
C LEU A 444 8.87 -32.75 -11.25
N CYS A 445 9.23 -33.57 -10.26
CA CYS A 445 10.51 -34.27 -10.21
C CYS A 445 10.40 -35.78 -10.41
N LEU A 446 9.37 -36.45 -9.86
CA LEU A 446 9.29 -37.91 -9.90
C LEU A 446 8.57 -38.44 -11.14
N ALA A 447 7.52 -37.74 -11.59
CA ALA A 447 6.68 -38.16 -12.71
C ALA A 447 7.23 -37.76 -14.09
N ARG A 448 8.16 -36.79 -14.14
CA ARG A 448 8.72 -36.23 -15.38
C ARG A 448 10.07 -36.83 -15.74
N THR A 449 10.31 -37.03 -17.03
CA THR A 449 11.63 -37.36 -17.59
C THR A 449 12.40 -36.08 -17.89
N GLY A 450 13.70 -36.01 -17.58
CA GLY A 450 14.51 -34.80 -17.81
C GLY A 450 14.13 -33.62 -16.88
N TRP A 451 13.51 -33.90 -15.74
CA TRP A 451 12.95 -32.91 -14.82
C TRP A 451 13.96 -31.89 -14.27
N ASN A 452 15.26 -32.18 -14.30
CA ASN A 452 16.33 -31.32 -13.80
C ASN A 452 17.08 -30.57 -14.92
N GLU A 453 16.54 -30.52 -16.13
CA GLU A 453 17.18 -29.88 -17.29
C GLU A 453 16.67 -28.45 -17.54
N ASP A 454 15.52 -28.09 -17.00
CA ASP A 454 14.83 -26.83 -17.31
C ASP A 454 14.77 -25.85 -16.14
N ALA A 455 14.88 -24.54 -16.44
CA ALA A 455 14.83 -23.47 -15.45
C ALA A 455 13.48 -23.35 -14.73
N VAL A 456 12.37 -23.76 -15.37
CA VAL A 456 11.01 -23.61 -14.81
C VAL A 456 10.84 -24.52 -13.61
N THR A 457 11.33 -25.75 -13.70
CA THR A 457 11.32 -26.69 -12.57
C THR A 457 12.09 -26.12 -11.39
N TYR A 458 13.27 -25.55 -11.61
CA TYR A 458 14.04 -24.91 -10.54
C TYR A 458 13.31 -23.72 -9.91
N GLN A 459 12.61 -22.89 -10.70
CA GLN A 459 11.85 -21.76 -10.16
C GLN A 459 10.67 -22.21 -9.28
N ILE A 460 9.89 -23.20 -9.74
CA ILE A 460 8.74 -23.73 -9.01
C ILE A 460 9.21 -24.49 -7.76
N VAL A 461 10.21 -25.37 -7.90
CA VAL A 461 10.81 -26.10 -6.78
C VAL A 461 11.44 -25.15 -5.76
N GLY A 462 12.02 -24.05 -6.22
CA GLY A 462 12.55 -22.99 -5.37
C GLY A 462 11.48 -22.31 -4.52
N THR A 463 10.31 -22.05 -5.11
CA THR A 463 9.15 -21.53 -4.39
C THR A 463 8.66 -22.52 -3.34
N ILE A 464 8.50 -23.80 -3.72
CA ILE A 464 8.12 -24.88 -2.80
C ILE A 464 9.12 -25.01 -1.65
N ALA A 465 10.42 -24.94 -1.94
CA ALA A 465 11.49 -25.02 -0.96
C ALA A 465 11.49 -23.81 -0.01
N ARG A 466 11.19 -22.61 -0.49
CA ARG A 466 11.05 -21.40 0.34
C ARG A 466 9.88 -21.57 1.33
N ILE A 467 8.70 -21.97 0.86
CA ILE A 467 7.53 -22.21 1.72
C ILE A 467 7.83 -23.31 2.76
N ALA A 468 8.43 -24.42 2.33
CA ALA A 468 8.82 -25.50 3.21
C ALA A 468 9.88 -25.07 4.24
N PHE A 469 10.82 -24.20 3.85
CA PHE A 469 11.84 -23.66 4.76
C PHE A 469 11.23 -22.77 5.85
N ILE A 470 10.30 -21.90 5.47
CA ILE A 470 9.59 -21.01 6.41
C ILE A 470 8.78 -21.83 7.43
N SER A 471 8.11 -22.89 6.97
CA SER A 471 7.17 -23.67 7.80
C SER A 471 7.79 -24.84 8.56
N ASP A 472 8.75 -25.56 7.97
CA ASP A 472 9.42 -26.74 8.52
C ASP A 472 10.91 -26.72 8.13
N THR A 473 11.64 -25.85 8.80
CA THR A 473 13.02 -25.51 8.43
C THR A 473 13.97 -26.72 8.51
N GLN A 474 13.71 -27.67 9.44
CA GLN A 474 14.59 -28.82 9.64
C GLN A 474 14.34 -29.96 8.66
N LYS A 475 13.09 -30.41 8.50
CA LYS A 475 12.76 -31.58 7.66
C LYS A 475 12.34 -31.18 6.25
N LEU A 476 12.02 -29.90 6.02
CA LEU A 476 11.53 -29.37 4.75
C LEU A 476 10.37 -30.21 4.20
N PHE A 477 9.46 -30.67 5.08
CA PHE A 477 8.36 -31.57 4.73
C PHE A 477 8.76 -32.87 4.02
N GLU A 478 10.02 -33.28 4.17
CA GLU A 478 10.64 -34.44 3.51
C GLU A 478 10.68 -34.33 1.97
N ILE A 479 10.53 -33.14 1.38
CA ILE A 479 10.61 -32.94 -0.07
C ILE A 479 11.96 -33.43 -0.64
N THR A 480 13.03 -33.30 0.14
CA THR A 480 14.38 -33.77 -0.21
C THR A 480 14.44 -35.29 -0.39
N SER A 481 13.54 -36.06 0.23
CA SER A 481 13.48 -37.52 0.06
C SER A 481 12.90 -37.91 -1.31
N ILE A 482 11.90 -37.17 -1.79
CA ILE A 482 11.27 -37.39 -3.10
C ILE A 482 12.27 -37.02 -4.21
N ILE A 483 12.94 -35.87 -4.07
CA ILE A 483 14.00 -35.44 -5.00
C ILE A 483 15.16 -36.44 -5.01
N PHE A 484 15.55 -36.96 -3.85
CA PHE A 484 16.55 -38.03 -3.77
C PHE A 484 16.11 -39.27 -4.55
N GLN A 485 14.87 -39.72 -4.37
CA GLN A 485 14.33 -40.86 -5.11
C GLN A 485 14.34 -40.62 -6.63
N ALA A 486 13.87 -39.45 -7.07
CA ALA A 486 13.87 -39.07 -8.49
C ALA A 486 15.28 -39.07 -9.08
N TYR A 487 16.25 -38.50 -8.36
CA TYR A 487 17.65 -38.50 -8.81
C TYR A 487 18.25 -39.91 -8.86
N GLN A 488 17.99 -40.76 -7.86
CA GLN A 488 18.47 -42.16 -7.90
C GLN A 488 17.87 -42.95 -9.07
N GLN A 489 16.60 -42.71 -9.42
CA GLN A 489 15.97 -43.32 -10.59
C GLN A 489 16.62 -42.86 -11.90
N GLN A 490 16.93 -41.56 -12.02
CA GLN A 490 17.65 -41.00 -13.16
C GLN A 490 19.04 -41.63 -13.32
N LEU A 491 19.83 -41.70 -12.24
CA LEU A 491 21.15 -42.34 -12.26
C LEU A 491 21.09 -43.83 -12.63
N ALA A 492 20.06 -44.54 -12.17
CA ALA A 492 19.85 -45.94 -12.53
C ALA A 492 19.47 -46.09 -14.02
N ALA A 493 18.69 -45.17 -14.57
CA ALA A 493 18.33 -45.14 -15.99
C ALA A 493 19.56 -44.86 -16.88
N GLU A 494 20.37 -43.86 -16.54
CA GLU A 494 21.62 -43.52 -17.24
C GLU A 494 22.57 -44.72 -17.30
N LYS A 495 22.77 -45.41 -16.16
CA LYS A 495 23.62 -46.61 -16.08
C LYS A 495 23.12 -47.79 -16.93
N ASN A 496 21.81 -47.86 -17.18
CA ASN A 496 21.23 -48.91 -18.02
C ASN A 496 21.30 -48.56 -19.50
N GLN A 497 21.19 -47.27 -19.86
CA GLN A 497 21.38 -46.80 -21.24
C GLN A 497 22.85 -46.89 -21.67
N SER A 498 23.80 -46.67 -20.76
CA SER A 498 25.23 -46.76 -21.00
C SER A 498 25.78 -48.20 -21.18
N LYS A 499 24.93 -49.18 -21.53
CA LYS A 499 25.31 -50.58 -21.82
C LYS A 499 25.21 -50.97 -23.31
N GLY A 500 24.97 -50.02 -24.21
CA GLY A 500 24.98 -50.27 -25.65
C GLY A 500 26.38 -50.61 -26.19
N LEU A 501 26.46 -51.35 -27.30
CA LEU A 501 27.70 -51.84 -27.94
C LEU A 501 28.80 -50.78 -28.18
N LEU A 502 28.46 -49.48 -28.17
CA LEU A 502 29.38 -48.36 -28.39
C LEU A 502 29.84 -47.65 -27.09
N SER A 503 29.19 -47.86 -25.93
CA SER A 503 29.59 -47.21 -24.66
C SER A 503 30.80 -47.86 -23.99
N MET A 504 31.22 -49.05 -24.45
CA MET A 504 32.44 -49.73 -24.00
C MET A 504 33.72 -48.94 -24.36
N PHE A 505 33.62 -47.96 -25.28
CA PHE A 505 34.73 -47.15 -25.78
C PHE A 505 34.78 -45.73 -25.20
N SER A 506 33.78 -45.29 -24.43
CA SER A 506 33.81 -44.02 -23.71
C SER A 506 34.30 -44.24 -22.27
N SER A 507 35.50 -43.77 -21.96
CA SER A 507 36.16 -43.90 -20.65
C SER A 507 35.53 -43.08 -19.52
N ASP A 508 34.55 -42.23 -19.81
CA ASP A 508 33.97 -41.30 -18.84
C ASP A 508 32.70 -41.87 -18.21
N ASN A 509 32.88 -42.64 -17.14
CA ASN A 509 31.81 -43.07 -16.23
C ASN A 509 31.45 -41.95 -15.22
N THR A 510 31.40 -40.71 -15.72
CA THR A 510 31.11 -39.50 -14.94
C THR A 510 29.61 -39.38 -14.71
N VAL A 511 29.22 -39.15 -13.46
CA VAL A 511 27.80 -39.11 -13.08
C VAL A 511 27.19 -37.77 -13.50
N SER A 512 25.95 -37.71 -13.98
CA SER A 512 25.27 -36.43 -14.25
C SER A 512 25.03 -35.61 -12.97
N PRO A 513 25.23 -34.28 -12.95
CA PRO A 513 24.88 -33.44 -11.81
C PRO A 513 23.37 -33.34 -11.60
N LEU A 514 22.95 -33.28 -10.32
CA LEU A 514 21.54 -33.05 -9.99
C LEU A 514 21.11 -31.64 -10.42
N ILE A 515 22.01 -30.67 -10.27
CA ILE A 515 21.83 -29.29 -10.74
C ILE A 515 23.08 -28.84 -11.53
N PRO A 516 22.98 -28.45 -12.81
CA PRO A 516 24.11 -27.90 -13.54
C PRO A 516 24.58 -26.56 -12.97
N ASP A 517 25.87 -26.23 -13.10
CA ASP A 517 26.42 -24.96 -12.61
C ASP A 517 25.68 -23.74 -13.22
N ALA A 518 25.27 -23.82 -14.49
CA ALA A 518 24.50 -22.79 -15.17
C ALA A 518 23.11 -22.51 -14.56
N MET A 519 22.55 -23.46 -13.81
CA MET A 519 21.21 -23.34 -13.20
C MET A 519 21.27 -22.90 -11.73
N LEU A 520 22.46 -22.81 -11.13
CA LEU A 520 22.62 -22.48 -9.70
C LEU A 520 22.03 -21.11 -9.33
N SER A 521 22.08 -20.14 -10.25
CA SER A 521 21.57 -18.77 -10.05
C SER A 521 20.07 -18.61 -10.32
N VAL A 522 19.39 -19.61 -10.88
CA VAL A 522 17.97 -19.53 -11.25
C VAL A 522 17.08 -19.40 -10.02
N SER A 523 17.34 -20.21 -8.98
CA SER A 523 16.65 -20.11 -7.70
C SER A 523 17.54 -20.59 -6.54
N PRO A 524 17.96 -19.69 -5.63
CA PRO A 524 18.83 -20.05 -4.50
C PRO A 524 18.25 -21.13 -3.59
N PHE A 525 16.94 -21.10 -3.33
CA PHE A 525 16.26 -22.13 -2.52
C PHE A 525 16.24 -23.50 -3.22
N ALA A 526 16.04 -23.54 -4.54
CA ALA A 526 16.14 -24.78 -5.30
C ALA A 526 17.58 -25.33 -5.28
N SER A 527 18.57 -24.48 -5.57
CA SER A 527 19.98 -24.85 -5.53
C SER A 527 20.40 -25.37 -4.15
N TYR A 528 19.92 -24.75 -3.07
CA TYR A 528 20.15 -25.20 -1.71
C TYR A 528 19.62 -26.63 -1.46
N ILE A 529 18.37 -26.93 -1.82
CA ILE A 529 17.83 -28.29 -1.60
C ILE A 529 18.49 -29.32 -2.53
N MET A 530 18.77 -28.95 -3.77
CA MET A 530 19.38 -29.86 -4.76
C MET A 530 20.80 -30.23 -4.36
N LEU A 531 21.64 -29.26 -3.96
CA LEU A 531 23.00 -29.55 -3.49
C LEU A 531 23.01 -30.41 -2.22
N ARG A 532 22.04 -30.23 -1.31
CA ARG A 532 21.90 -31.11 -0.13
C ARG A 532 21.58 -32.56 -0.53
N VAL A 533 20.68 -32.73 -1.51
CA VAL A 533 20.31 -34.06 -2.02
C VAL A 533 21.47 -34.69 -2.81
N GLU A 534 22.16 -33.91 -3.64
CA GLU A 534 23.33 -34.34 -4.40
C GLU A 534 24.44 -34.82 -3.46
N GLN A 535 24.79 -34.03 -2.44
CA GLN A 535 25.81 -34.41 -1.44
C GLN A 535 25.45 -35.71 -0.71
N LYS A 536 24.17 -35.89 -0.34
CA LYS A 536 23.68 -37.12 0.31
C LYS A 536 23.74 -38.34 -0.61
N SER A 537 23.55 -38.14 -1.91
CA SER A 537 23.58 -39.20 -2.93
C SER A 537 24.95 -39.86 -3.09
N PHE A 538 26.02 -39.14 -2.72
CA PHE A 538 27.39 -39.62 -2.86
C PHE A 538 28.08 -39.96 -1.53
N ASN A 539 27.31 -40.28 -0.47
CA ASN A 539 27.88 -40.59 0.86
C ASN A 539 28.94 -41.71 0.84
N THR A 540 28.71 -42.78 0.07
CA THR A 540 29.68 -43.90 -0.05
C THR A 540 30.97 -43.46 -0.75
N PHE A 541 30.84 -42.65 -1.81
CA PHE A 541 31.98 -42.05 -2.50
C PHE A 541 32.79 -41.15 -1.57
N TYR A 542 32.13 -40.25 -0.83
CA TYR A 542 32.79 -39.39 0.15
C TYR A 542 33.48 -40.19 1.26
N GLY A 543 32.90 -41.31 1.70
CA GLY A 543 33.55 -42.22 2.65
C GLY A 543 34.92 -42.70 2.16
N HIS A 544 35.00 -43.23 0.94
CA HIS A 544 36.26 -43.69 0.34
C HIS A 544 37.22 -42.57 -0.04
N PHE A 545 36.70 -41.40 -0.41
CA PHE A 545 37.47 -40.21 -0.70
C PHE A 545 38.25 -39.74 0.54
N PHE A 546 37.57 -39.54 1.67
CA PHE A 546 38.23 -39.12 2.92
C PHE A 546 39.11 -40.23 3.52
N GLU A 547 38.72 -41.51 3.40
CA GLU A 547 39.56 -42.65 3.80
C GLU A 547 40.89 -42.67 3.02
N THR A 548 40.87 -42.29 1.74
CA THR A 548 42.09 -42.22 0.91
C THR A 548 42.96 -41.05 1.33
N LEU A 549 42.37 -39.87 1.54
CA LEU A 549 43.10 -38.70 2.03
C LEU A 549 43.76 -38.95 3.39
N ALA A 550 43.12 -39.72 4.28
CA ALA A 550 43.66 -40.08 5.58
C ALA A 550 44.95 -40.93 5.54
N LYS A 551 45.23 -41.63 4.43
CA LYS A 551 46.34 -42.60 4.37
C LYS A 551 47.71 -41.95 4.22
N LYS A 552 47.82 -40.90 3.41
CA LYS A 552 49.06 -40.15 3.21
C LYS A 552 48.74 -38.68 2.99
N ASP A 553 49.48 -37.81 3.66
CA ASP A 553 49.28 -36.36 3.57
C ASP A 553 49.61 -35.81 2.17
N LYS A 554 50.55 -36.45 1.46
CA LYS A 554 50.94 -36.08 0.09
C LYS A 554 49.90 -36.40 -1.00
N TYR A 555 48.80 -37.09 -0.68
CA TYR A 555 47.78 -37.39 -1.68
C TYR A 555 46.96 -36.13 -1.99
N ASN A 556 46.92 -35.72 -3.26
CA ASN A 556 46.09 -34.63 -3.73
C ASN A 556 44.63 -35.07 -3.91
N LEU A 557 43.71 -34.11 -4.11
CA LEU A 557 42.28 -34.41 -4.27
C LEU A 557 42.02 -35.28 -5.51
N ASP A 558 42.76 -35.05 -6.60
CA ASP A 558 42.63 -35.80 -7.86
C ASP A 558 42.89 -37.31 -7.67
N TYR A 559 43.95 -37.65 -6.92
CA TYR A 559 44.25 -39.04 -6.57
C TYR A 559 43.16 -39.66 -5.69
N ALA A 560 42.65 -38.91 -4.71
CA ALA A 560 41.59 -39.39 -3.83
C ALA A 560 40.26 -39.61 -4.59
N VAL A 561 39.92 -38.72 -5.52
CA VAL A 561 38.77 -38.87 -6.42
C VAL A 561 38.92 -40.11 -7.29
N LYS A 562 40.07 -40.30 -7.97
CA LYS A 562 40.34 -41.49 -8.80
C LYS A 562 40.23 -42.79 -7.99
N LYS A 563 40.75 -42.79 -6.76
CA LYS A 563 40.67 -43.97 -5.90
C LYS A 563 39.25 -44.24 -5.40
N ALA A 564 38.51 -43.21 -5.00
CA ALA A 564 37.12 -43.35 -4.60
C ALA A 564 36.24 -43.82 -5.77
N ALA A 565 36.49 -43.30 -6.97
CA ALA A 565 35.79 -43.68 -8.19
C ALA A 565 36.02 -45.16 -8.54
N SER A 566 37.26 -45.65 -8.40
CA SER A 566 37.58 -47.06 -8.62
C SER A 566 36.83 -48.01 -7.68
N LYS A 567 36.51 -47.58 -6.45
CA LYS A 567 35.75 -48.37 -5.47
C LYS A 567 34.23 -48.30 -5.67
N CYS A 568 33.73 -47.17 -6.20
CA CYS A 568 32.28 -46.93 -6.33
C CYS A 568 31.74 -47.18 -7.74
N SER A 569 32.61 -47.47 -8.72
CA SER A 569 32.25 -47.58 -10.13
C SER A 569 31.49 -46.36 -10.65
N MET A 570 31.86 -45.17 -10.18
CA MET A 570 31.28 -43.88 -10.57
C MET A 570 32.34 -42.79 -10.37
N THR A 571 32.42 -41.81 -11.27
CA THR A 571 33.37 -40.71 -11.14
C THR A 571 32.64 -39.41 -10.79
N VAL A 572 33.02 -38.80 -9.66
CA VAL A 572 32.63 -37.43 -9.29
C VAL A 572 33.89 -36.56 -9.37
N PRO A 573 33.99 -35.61 -10.31
CA PRO A 573 35.20 -34.84 -10.53
C PRO A 573 35.45 -33.84 -9.38
N VAL A 574 36.68 -33.34 -9.27
CA VAL A 574 37.12 -32.49 -8.14
C VAL A 574 36.22 -31.24 -8.02
N GLU A 575 35.85 -30.61 -9.13
CA GLU A 575 35.03 -29.39 -9.16
C GLU A 575 33.60 -29.61 -8.64
N ARG A 576 33.17 -30.87 -8.52
CA ARG A 576 31.86 -31.29 -8.02
C ARG A 576 31.88 -31.78 -6.57
N ILE A 577 33.00 -31.71 -5.88
CA ILE A 577 33.04 -31.91 -4.44
C ILE A 577 32.18 -30.83 -3.75
N ALA A 578 31.42 -31.22 -2.72
CA ALA A 578 30.41 -30.38 -2.08
C ALA A 578 30.92 -28.99 -1.67
N VAL A 579 32.14 -28.89 -1.13
CA VAL A 579 32.74 -27.60 -0.73
C VAL A 579 32.78 -26.62 -1.90
N PHE A 580 33.26 -27.04 -3.07
CA PHE A 580 33.37 -26.16 -4.23
C PHE A 580 32.01 -25.84 -4.85
N ARG A 581 31.05 -26.77 -4.80
CA ARG A 581 29.68 -26.53 -5.27
C ARG A 581 28.96 -25.50 -4.41
N TRP A 582 29.12 -25.58 -3.08
CA TRP A 582 28.63 -24.55 -2.16
C TRP A 582 29.34 -23.21 -2.38
N ALA A 583 30.65 -23.21 -2.62
CA ALA A 583 31.41 -22.00 -2.92
C ALA A 583 30.91 -21.31 -4.21
N LYS A 584 30.70 -22.07 -5.30
CA LYS A 584 30.11 -21.56 -6.55
C LYS A 584 28.73 -20.94 -6.32
N LEU A 585 27.86 -21.59 -5.55
CA LEU A 585 26.52 -21.06 -5.25
C LEU A 585 26.60 -19.73 -4.46
N ILE A 586 27.51 -19.65 -3.48
CA ILE A 586 27.73 -18.41 -2.70
C ILE A 586 28.21 -17.29 -3.61
N SER A 587 29.14 -17.56 -4.55
CA SER A 587 29.59 -16.56 -5.53
C SER A 587 28.44 -15.95 -6.34
N LEU A 588 27.41 -16.75 -6.63
CA LEU A 588 26.21 -16.34 -7.39
C LEU A 588 25.12 -15.70 -6.52
N CYS A 589 25.13 -15.91 -5.20
CA CYS A 589 24.05 -15.53 -4.28
C CYS A 589 24.49 -14.52 -3.20
N LYS A 590 25.47 -13.67 -3.50
CA LYS A 590 26.09 -12.76 -2.52
C LYS A 590 25.13 -11.76 -1.84
N ASP A 591 24.05 -11.37 -2.52
CA ASP A 591 23.07 -10.40 -2.01
C ASP A 591 21.74 -11.07 -1.61
N ASN A 592 21.69 -12.41 -1.58
CA ASN A 592 20.47 -13.13 -1.24
C ASN A 592 20.35 -13.36 0.28
N ALA A 593 19.16 -13.18 0.85
CA ALA A 593 18.90 -13.39 2.27
C ALA A 593 19.15 -14.84 2.77
N LEU A 594 19.28 -15.82 1.86
CA LEU A 594 19.65 -17.21 2.20
C LEU A 594 21.15 -17.39 2.49
N LEU A 595 21.99 -16.38 2.20
CA LEU A 595 23.45 -16.46 2.34
C LEU A 595 23.93 -17.04 3.68
N PRO A 596 23.41 -16.66 4.87
CA PRO A 596 23.85 -17.25 6.14
C PRO A 596 23.74 -18.77 6.19
N ILE A 597 22.66 -19.32 5.60
CA ILE A 597 22.43 -20.77 5.52
C ILE A 597 23.39 -21.42 4.52
N LEU A 598 23.71 -20.73 3.42
CA LEU A 598 24.71 -21.21 2.45
C LEU A 598 26.10 -21.25 3.08
N LEU A 599 26.47 -20.23 3.87
CA LEU A 599 27.72 -20.20 4.63
C LEU A 599 27.80 -21.35 5.64
N GLN A 600 26.68 -21.67 6.30
CA GLN A 600 26.60 -22.85 7.17
C GLN A 600 26.90 -24.14 6.40
N GLN A 601 26.35 -24.32 5.19
CA GLN A 601 26.61 -25.53 4.39
C GLN A 601 28.05 -25.59 3.88
N LEU A 602 28.64 -24.46 3.50
CA LEU A 602 30.04 -24.38 3.08
C LEU A 602 30.98 -24.73 4.25
N ALA A 603 30.84 -24.03 5.38
CA ALA A 603 31.64 -24.26 6.58
C ALA A 603 31.47 -25.69 7.11
N GLY A 604 30.24 -26.19 7.15
CA GLY A 604 29.93 -27.56 7.53
C GLY A 604 30.52 -28.60 6.57
N SER A 605 30.59 -28.32 5.27
CA SER A 605 31.20 -29.22 4.29
C SER A 605 32.73 -29.25 4.39
N ALA A 606 33.36 -28.14 4.78
CA ALA A 606 34.81 -28.02 4.95
C ALA A 606 35.31 -28.58 6.29
N TYR A 607 34.66 -28.23 7.41
CA TYR A 607 35.18 -28.47 8.75
C TYR A 607 34.64 -29.71 9.45
N ARG A 608 33.53 -30.31 8.97
CA ARG A 608 32.96 -31.49 9.62
C ARG A 608 33.98 -32.62 9.69
N LEU A 609 34.16 -33.16 10.90
CA LEU A 609 35.06 -34.28 11.14
C LEU A 609 34.65 -35.52 10.33
N ARG A 610 35.62 -36.16 9.69
CA ARG A 610 35.43 -37.40 8.92
C ARG A 610 36.30 -38.51 9.50
N LYS A 611 35.79 -39.74 9.45
CA LYS A 611 36.55 -40.92 9.89
C LYS A 611 37.67 -41.21 8.90
N GLY A 612 38.90 -41.26 9.39
CA GLY A 612 40.10 -41.65 8.66
C GLY A 612 41.09 -42.36 9.59
N ASN A 613 41.53 -43.57 9.24
CA ASN A 613 42.42 -44.40 10.06
C ASN A 613 42.00 -44.53 11.55
N ASN A 614 40.71 -44.78 11.81
CA ASN A 614 40.10 -44.86 13.16
C ASN A 614 40.10 -43.55 13.98
N LEU A 615 40.52 -42.42 13.39
CA LEU A 615 40.44 -41.10 14.00
C LEU A 615 39.39 -40.23 13.29
N ASN A 616 38.86 -39.24 14.00
CA ASN A 616 38.00 -38.20 13.42
C ASN A 616 38.89 -36.98 13.09
N LEU A 617 39.09 -36.73 11.80
CA LEU A 617 39.99 -35.68 11.30
C LEU A 617 39.22 -34.62 10.50
N CYS A 618 39.68 -33.38 10.59
CA CYS A 618 39.21 -32.26 9.76
C CYS A 618 40.11 -32.14 8.52
N TYR A 619 39.52 -31.92 7.35
CA TYR A 619 40.23 -31.83 6.06
C TYR A 619 40.13 -30.43 5.42
N ALA A 620 39.68 -29.41 6.16
CA ALA A 620 39.36 -28.09 5.62
C ALA A 620 40.51 -27.47 4.81
N ARG A 621 41.75 -27.43 5.34
CA ARG A 621 42.91 -26.89 4.63
C ARG A 621 43.19 -27.60 3.30
N ARG A 622 43.17 -28.93 3.31
CA ARG A 622 43.38 -29.74 2.09
C ARG A 622 42.32 -29.53 1.02
N LEU A 623 41.11 -29.11 1.42
CA LEU A 623 40.03 -28.80 0.48
C LEU A 623 40.13 -27.35 -0.03
N ILE A 624 40.43 -26.41 0.86
CA ILE A 624 40.41 -24.97 0.55
C ILE A 624 41.67 -24.52 -0.19
N ASP A 625 42.82 -25.10 0.14
CA ASP A 625 44.11 -24.74 -0.44
C ASP A 625 44.43 -25.55 -1.73
N GLU A 626 43.44 -26.23 -2.31
CA GLU A 626 43.61 -27.01 -3.55
C GLU A 626 43.89 -26.07 -4.74
N PRO A 627 45.06 -26.19 -5.41
CA PRO A 627 45.44 -25.25 -6.48
C PRO A 627 44.46 -25.20 -7.64
N GLN A 628 43.84 -26.34 -8.00
CA GLN A 628 42.87 -26.41 -9.11
C GLN A 628 41.60 -25.60 -8.86
N MET A 629 41.24 -25.36 -7.60
CA MET A 629 39.99 -24.70 -7.20
C MET A 629 40.20 -23.31 -6.60
N GLN A 630 41.42 -22.77 -6.71
CA GLN A 630 41.79 -21.49 -6.13
C GLN A 630 40.92 -20.34 -6.67
N ASP A 631 40.63 -20.33 -7.98
CA ASP A 631 39.78 -19.29 -8.60
C ASP A 631 38.36 -19.30 -7.99
N THR A 632 37.73 -20.47 -7.93
CA THR A 632 36.40 -20.65 -7.33
C THR A 632 36.36 -20.20 -5.87
N MET A 633 37.40 -20.55 -5.09
CA MET A 633 37.48 -20.16 -3.68
C MET A 633 37.75 -18.66 -3.51
N SER A 634 38.52 -18.05 -4.42
CA SER A 634 38.78 -16.60 -4.42
C SER A 634 37.53 -15.78 -4.77
N GLU A 635 36.74 -16.24 -5.74
CA GLU A 635 35.44 -15.65 -6.08
C GLU A 635 34.46 -15.76 -4.91
N CYS A 636 34.40 -16.93 -4.27
CA CYS A 636 33.57 -17.13 -3.09
C CYS A 636 33.98 -16.21 -1.95
N ARG A 637 35.29 -16.03 -1.71
CA ARG A 637 35.79 -15.08 -0.71
C ARG A 637 35.31 -13.67 -1.00
N LYS A 638 35.53 -13.21 -2.24
CA LYS A 638 35.13 -11.88 -2.68
C LYS A 638 33.62 -11.67 -2.54
N ALA A 639 32.82 -12.66 -2.91
CA ALA A 639 31.37 -12.60 -2.78
C ALA A 639 30.90 -12.44 -1.32
N ILE A 640 31.58 -13.08 -0.36
CA ILE A 640 31.25 -12.94 1.06
C ILE A 640 31.66 -11.57 1.60
N GLU A 641 32.84 -11.07 1.19
CA GLU A 641 33.36 -9.76 1.60
C GLU A 641 32.55 -8.59 1.00
N ASP A 642 32.10 -8.72 -0.25
CA ASP A 642 31.31 -7.71 -0.98
C ASP A 642 29.79 -7.77 -0.67
N SER A 643 29.34 -8.69 0.18
CA SER A 643 27.91 -8.91 0.45
C SER A 643 27.27 -7.73 1.17
N THR A 644 26.07 -7.34 0.72
CA THR A 644 25.25 -6.29 1.37
C THR A 644 24.31 -6.83 2.45
N VAL A 645 24.29 -8.16 2.67
CA VAL A 645 23.37 -8.81 3.61
C VAL A 645 23.83 -8.59 5.05
N GLU A 646 22.94 -8.11 5.92
CA GLU A 646 23.22 -7.98 7.35
C GLU A 646 23.25 -9.37 8.02
N MET A 647 24.45 -9.81 8.41
CA MET A 647 24.65 -11.13 9.01
C MET A 647 25.36 -11.09 10.38
N LYS A 648 25.26 -9.98 11.12
CA LYS A 648 25.82 -9.84 12.50
C LYS A 648 27.28 -10.35 12.64
N GLY A 649 28.14 -10.04 11.67
CA GLY A 649 29.55 -10.46 11.66
C GLY A 649 29.85 -11.88 11.14
N LEU A 650 28.83 -12.70 10.81
CA LEU A 650 29.01 -14.07 10.32
C LEU A 650 29.88 -14.17 9.06
N GLY A 651 29.70 -13.27 8.09
CA GLY A 651 30.49 -13.27 6.86
C GLY A 651 31.99 -13.12 7.14
N LYS A 652 32.35 -12.16 7.99
CA LYS A 652 33.73 -11.92 8.42
C LYS A 652 34.30 -13.12 9.17
N ALA A 653 33.52 -13.72 10.07
CA ALA A 653 33.92 -14.92 10.80
C ALA A 653 34.19 -16.10 9.84
N VAL A 654 33.27 -16.39 8.92
CA VAL A 654 33.41 -17.49 7.96
C VAL A 654 34.59 -17.30 7.02
N VAL A 655 34.85 -16.06 6.56
CA VAL A 655 36.07 -15.73 5.81
C VAL A 655 37.33 -15.97 6.67
N GLY A 656 37.30 -15.51 7.92
CA GLY A 656 38.36 -15.74 8.90
C GLY A 656 38.62 -17.22 9.16
N TRP A 657 37.60 -18.08 9.15
CA TRP A 657 37.79 -19.52 9.26
C TRP A 657 38.38 -20.09 7.97
N LEU A 658 37.71 -19.85 6.83
CA LEU A 658 38.05 -20.52 5.57
C LEU A 658 39.41 -20.07 5.00
N PHE A 659 39.85 -18.84 5.23
CA PHE A 659 41.06 -18.30 4.58
C PHE A 659 42.19 -17.93 5.55
N THR A 660 42.16 -18.47 6.77
CA THR A 660 43.26 -18.34 7.73
C THR A 660 44.44 -19.27 7.45
N LYS A 661 45.60 -18.93 8.02
CA LYS A 661 46.79 -19.78 8.06
C LYS A 661 46.75 -20.84 9.17
N HIS A 662 45.79 -20.76 10.09
CA HIS A 662 45.70 -21.68 11.22
C HIS A 662 45.01 -23.01 10.83
N GLU A 663 45.60 -24.14 11.23
CA GLU A 663 45.13 -25.47 10.87
C GLU A 663 44.26 -26.09 11.99
N VAL A 664 42.97 -26.23 11.74
CA VAL A 664 42.03 -26.93 12.64
C VAL A 664 42.04 -28.41 12.28
N THR A 665 42.75 -29.23 13.04
CA THR A 665 42.92 -30.67 12.73
C THR A 665 42.03 -31.60 13.58
N ARG A 666 41.76 -31.27 14.85
CA ARG A 666 41.09 -32.14 15.86
C ARG A 666 40.31 -31.33 16.91
N THR A 667 39.51 -32.02 17.74
CA THR A 667 38.92 -31.46 18.97
C THR A 667 40.03 -31.13 19.98
N GLY A 668 40.17 -29.87 20.39
CA GLY A 668 41.26 -29.40 21.27
C GLY A 668 42.14 -28.28 20.68
N PHE A 669 41.75 -27.71 19.54
CA PHE A 669 42.31 -26.49 18.99
C PHE A 669 41.96 -25.27 19.87
N ASP A 670 42.85 -24.28 19.97
CA ASP A 670 42.54 -23.01 20.63
C ASP A 670 41.69 -22.14 19.71
N PHE A 671 40.39 -22.15 19.96
CA PHE A 671 39.39 -21.45 19.15
C PHE A 671 39.34 -19.94 19.37
N SER A 672 40.04 -19.41 20.39
CA SER A 672 40.05 -17.98 20.73
C SER A 672 40.56 -17.07 19.61
N ILE A 673 41.27 -17.64 18.62
CA ILE A 673 41.79 -16.92 17.45
C ILE A 673 40.71 -16.65 16.38
N PHE A 674 39.52 -17.22 16.50
CA PHE A 674 38.44 -17.09 15.53
C PHE A 674 37.28 -16.25 16.06
N ASP A 675 36.73 -15.38 15.20
CA ASP A 675 35.45 -14.71 15.48
C ASP A 675 34.30 -15.74 15.43
N LEU A 676 33.27 -15.59 16.28
CA LEU A 676 32.12 -16.50 16.38
C LEU A 676 32.49 -17.99 16.50
N ASP A 677 33.59 -18.26 17.19
CA ASP A 677 34.21 -19.57 17.29
C ASP A 677 33.29 -20.70 17.79
N TYR A 678 32.32 -20.38 18.65
CA TYR A 678 31.29 -21.33 19.12
C TYR A 678 30.56 -22.02 17.96
N LEU A 679 30.31 -21.35 16.83
CA LEU A 679 29.66 -21.96 15.66
C LEU A 679 30.56 -23.00 14.98
N LEU A 680 31.87 -22.75 14.94
CA LEU A 680 32.85 -23.68 14.41
C LEU A 680 33.00 -24.91 15.33
N GLN A 681 32.97 -24.70 16.65
CA GLN A 681 32.94 -25.77 17.64
C GLN A 681 31.68 -26.64 17.48
N LEU A 682 30.50 -26.03 17.25
CA LEU A 682 29.26 -26.76 16.97
C LEU A 682 29.35 -27.61 15.68
N ILE A 683 29.95 -27.08 14.61
CA ILE A 683 30.20 -27.87 13.38
C ILE A 683 31.07 -29.11 13.68
N LEU A 684 32.14 -28.94 14.47
CA LEU A 684 33.06 -30.02 14.84
C LEU A 684 32.39 -31.06 15.77
N ALA A 685 31.51 -30.61 16.66
CA ALA A 685 30.67 -31.45 17.49
C ALA A 685 29.60 -32.23 16.69
N GLY A 686 29.43 -31.91 15.40
CA GLY A 686 28.45 -32.56 14.53
C GLY A 686 27.03 -32.02 14.69
N ASP A 687 26.88 -30.83 15.25
CA ASP A 687 25.60 -30.15 15.37
C ASP A 687 24.98 -29.88 13.99
N LYS A 688 23.65 -30.00 13.92
CA LYS A 688 22.86 -29.86 12.69
C LYS A 688 21.81 -28.76 12.79
N ASN A 689 21.78 -28.00 13.88
CA ASN A 689 20.83 -26.91 14.05
C ASN A 689 21.17 -25.79 13.06
N MET A 690 20.13 -25.17 12.49
CA MET A 690 20.33 -24.14 11.49
C MET A 690 20.58 -22.79 12.13
N TRP A 691 21.45 -21.99 11.50
CA TRP A 691 21.89 -20.68 11.99
C TRP A 691 20.85 -19.59 11.73
N LEU A 692 19.63 -19.78 12.23
CA LEU A 692 18.49 -18.89 11.95
C LEU A 692 18.62 -17.51 12.59
N ASP A 693 19.43 -17.36 13.63
CA ASP A 693 19.68 -16.06 14.29
C ASP A 693 20.36 -15.01 13.38
N PHE A 694 20.93 -15.49 12.28
CA PHE A 694 21.59 -14.69 11.24
C PHE A 694 20.73 -14.50 9.99
N VAL A 695 19.54 -15.08 9.94
CA VAL A 695 18.63 -15.05 8.78
C VAL A 695 17.49 -14.06 9.02
N ASN A 696 17.25 -13.17 8.07
CA ASN A 696 16.09 -12.27 8.10
C ASN A 696 14.81 -13.01 7.72
N MET A 697 14.24 -13.77 8.67
CA MET A 697 12.97 -14.49 8.47
C MET A 697 11.79 -13.57 8.06
N PRO A 698 11.62 -12.35 8.60
CA PRO A 698 10.58 -11.43 8.14
C PRO A 698 10.62 -11.14 6.63
N HIS A 699 11.81 -11.05 6.04
CA HIS A 699 11.96 -10.86 4.59
C HIS A 699 11.31 -11.99 3.79
N PHE A 700 11.60 -13.26 4.12
CA PHE A 700 10.99 -14.40 3.43
C PHE A 700 9.47 -14.48 3.60
N ASN A 701 8.97 -14.15 4.79
CA ASN A 701 7.52 -14.08 5.04
C ASN A 701 6.85 -12.97 4.20
N SER A 702 7.52 -11.83 4.03
CA SER A 702 7.01 -10.73 3.19
C SER A 702 6.96 -11.09 1.70
N GLU A 703 7.97 -11.81 1.20
CA GLU A 703 7.98 -12.32 -0.17
C GLU A 703 6.87 -13.36 -0.38
N GLU A 704 6.68 -14.29 0.57
CA GLU A 704 5.59 -15.28 0.51
C GLU A 704 4.22 -14.60 0.46
N PHE A 705 4.01 -13.60 1.31
CA PHE A 705 2.75 -12.85 1.38
C PHE A 705 2.48 -12.09 0.08
N ALA A 706 3.49 -11.41 -0.47
CA ALA A 706 3.38 -10.70 -1.74
C ALA A 706 3.08 -11.66 -2.90
N GLU A 707 3.71 -12.83 -2.92
CA GLU A 707 3.47 -13.86 -3.92
C GLU A 707 2.05 -14.42 -3.82
N ARG A 708 1.57 -14.75 -2.61
CA ARG A 708 0.19 -15.21 -2.36
C ARG A 708 -0.87 -14.20 -2.82
N LYS A 709 -0.60 -12.90 -2.65
CA LYS A 709 -1.54 -11.82 -2.99
C LYS A 709 -1.84 -11.76 -4.49
N LEU A 710 -0.90 -12.16 -5.35
CA LEU A 710 -1.08 -12.12 -6.81
C LEU A 710 -2.24 -13.04 -7.24
N TYR A 711 -2.20 -14.34 -6.92
CA TYR A 711 -3.24 -15.31 -7.28
C TYR A 711 -4.58 -14.97 -6.64
N SER A 712 -4.57 -14.55 -5.36
CA SER A 712 -5.80 -14.16 -4.67
C SER A 712 -6.47 -12.93 -5.29
N THR A 713 -5.69 -11.99 -5.82
CA THR A 713 -6.20 -10.81 -6.53
C THR A 713 -6.71 -11.18 -7.92
N THR A 714 -5.95 -12.00 -8.67
CA THR A 714 -6.32 -12.47 -10.01
C THR A 714 -7.67 -13.20 -9.99
N CYS A 715 -7.90 -14.07 -9.01
CA CYS A 715 -9.12 -14.87 -8.90
C CYS A 715 -10.19 -14.25 -7.96
N GLN A 716 -9.95 -13.04 -7.43
CA GLN A 716 -10.79 -12.35 -6.43
C GLN A 716 -11.24 -13.29 -5.29
N LEU A 717 -10.27 -13.90 -4.61
CA LEU A 717 -10.51 -14.90 -3.55
C LEU A 717 -10.42 -14.34 -2.12
N LEU A 718 -10.08 -13.05 -1.98
CA LEU A 718 -10.08 -12.36 -0.69
C LEU A 718 -11.46 -11.75 -0.42
N PRO A 719 -11.86 -11.63 0.86
CA PRO A 719 -12.99 -10.80 1.25
C PRO A 719 -12.82 -9.40 0.71
N LYS A 720 -13.95 -8.75 0.45
CA LYS A 720 -13.96 -7.34 0.08
C LYS A 720 -13.32 -6.52 1.21
N ASP A 721 -12.14 -5.97 0.98
CA ASP A 721 -11.53 -5.01 1.91
C ASP A 721 -12.49 -3.83 2.06
N SER A 722 -13.00 -3.61 3.27
CA SER A 722 -13.68 -2.38 3.63
C SER A 722 -12.71 -1.25 3.34
N PRO A 723 -12.99 -0.31 2.42
CA PRO A 723 -12.11 0.83 2.25
C PRO A 723 -12.07 1.53 3.60
N THR A 724 -10.89 1.58 4.23
CA THR A 724 -10.61 2.58 5.25
C THR A 724 -10.99 3.89 4.60
N ILE A 725 -12.04 4.52 5.12
CA ILE A 725 -12.41 5.87 4.73
C ILE A 725 -11.10 6.66 4.89
N PRO A 726 -10.54 7.26 3.82
CA PRO A 726 -9.48 8.22 4.02
C PRO A 726 -10.13 9.28 4.88
N ASP A 727 -9.71 9.36 6.13
CA ASP A 727 -10.23 10.30 7.08
C ASP A 727 -10.02 11.67 6.44
N ILE A 728 -11.10 12.32 6.03
CA ILE A 728 -11.06 13.72 5.59
C ILE A 728 -10.90 14.50 6.90
N GLY A 729 -9.67 14.50 7.41
CA GLY A 729 -9.36 14.96 8.76
C GLY A 729 -7.95 14.65 9.27
N SER A 730 -7.23 13.65 8.75
CA SER A 730 -5.85 13.43 9.21
C SER A 730 -4.87 14.36 8.47
N PRO A 731 -4.00 15.12 9.18
CA PRO A 731 -2.96 15.91 8.54
C PRO A 731 -2.09 14.98 7.70
N ARG A 732 -1.89 15.38 6.44
CA ARG A 732 -1.07 14.66 5.46
C ARG A 732 0.29 14.31 6.07
N SER A 733 0.69 13.06 5.88
CA SER A 733 2.08 12.60 6.01
C SER A 733 3.04 13.61 5.39
N ARG A 734 3.98 14.13 6.20
CA ARG A 734 5.06 15.03 5.77
C ARG A 734 5.97 14.28 4.80
N GLY A 735 5.80 14.52 3.51
CA GLY A 735 6.77 14.17 2.46
C GLY A 735 7.54 15.43 2.05
N SER A 736 8.86 15.42 2.27
CA SER A 736 9.92 16.34 1.80
C SER A 736 9.53 17.77 1.40
N ALA A 737 10.03 18.75 2.15
CA ALA A 737 9.94 20.17 1.79
C ALA A 737 10.56 20.45 0.41
N LYS A 738 9.81 21.13 -0.47
CA LYS A 738 10.39 21.83 -1.62
C LYS A 738 11.15 23.08 -1.12
N PRO A 739 12.23 23.51 -1.78
CA PRO A 739 13.00 24.67 -1.36
C PRO A 739 12.15 25.96 -1.38
N PHE A 740 12.49 26.88 -0.46
CA PHE A 740 11.81 28.15 -0.25
C PHE A 740 11.84 29.02 -1.52
N PRO A 741 10.73 29.66 -1.94
CA PRO A 741 10.76 30.63 -3.01
C PRO A 741 11.60 31.84 -2.59
N VAL A 742 12.37 32.41 -3.53
CA VAL A 742 13.13 33.65 -3.31
C VAL A 742 12.13 34.78 -3.07
N LEU A 743 12.16 35.37 -1.88
CA LEU A 743 11.31 36.51 -1.51
C LEU A 743 11.75 37.77 -2.30
N PRO A 744 10.82 38.53 -2.89
CA PRO A 744 11.15 39.82 -3.50
C PRO A 744 11.54 40.83 -2.41
N VAL A 745 12.70 41.49 -2.57
CA VAL A 745 13.19 42.51 -1.65
C VAL A 745 12.54 43.85 -2.04
N HIS A 746 11.59 44.34 -1.24
CA HIS A 746 10.94 45.65 -1.44
C HIS A 746 11.55 46.68 -0.48
N SER A 747 11.88 47.88 -0.97
CA SER A 747 12.53 48.95 -0.18
C SER A 747 11.72 49.46 1.01
N GLY A 748 10.42 49.14 1.07
CA GLY A 748 9.52 49.43 2.19
C GLY A 748 9.49 48.37 3.31
N LEU A 749 10.19 47.25 3.19
CA LEU A 749 10.26 46.23 4.23
C LEU A 749 11.45 46.49 5.19
N PRO A 750 11.27 46.31 6.51
CA PRO A 750 12.36 46.48 7.47
C PRO A 750 13.49 45.48 7.20
N GLN A 751 14.73 45.96 7.25
CA GLN A 751 15.90 45.13 6.95
C GLN A 751 16.17 44.15 8.09
N ALA A 752 16.53 42.91 7.72
CA ALA A 752 16.90 41.90 8.70
C ALA A 752 18.14 42.34 9.49
N PRO A 753 18.14 42.20 10.82
CA PRO A 753 19.26 42.65 11.66
C PRO A 753 20.53 41.88 11.31
N GLN A 754 21.60 42.61 10.97
CA GLN A 754 22.87 42.03 10.55
C GLN A 754 23.83 41.89 11.75
N ILE A 755 24.51 40.74 11.84
CA ILE A 755 25.58 40.51 12.81
C ILE A 755 26.90 40.40 12.06
N ASN A 756 27.87 41.25 12.41
CA ASN A 756 29.24 41.08 11.93
C ASN A 756 29.88 39.87 12.62
N PRO A 757 30.65 39.02 11.91
CA PRO A 757 31.28 37.84 12.49
C PRO A 757 32.15 38.10 13.73
N SER A 758 32.78 39.27 13.80
CA SER A 758 33.57 39.70 14.97
C SER A 758 32.73 39.95 16.22
N THR A 759 31.44 40.24 16.08
CA THR A 759 30.51 40.53 17.18
C THR A 759 30.09 39.28 17.94
N LEU A 760 30.26 38.07 17.36
CA LEU A 760 29.95 36.80 18.03
C LEU A 760 30.74 36.57 19.32
N PHE A 761 31.95 37.14 19.40
CA PHE A 761 32.83 37.05 20.56
C PHE A 761 32.53 38.12 21.62
N GLN A 762 31.55 39.00 21.38
CA GLN A 762 31.17 40.09 22.27
C GLN A 762 29.76 39.86 22.82
N GLN A 763 29.66 39.04 23.88
CA GLN A 763 28.40 38.69 24.55
C GLN A 763 27.50 39.91 24.79
N HIS A 764 28.04 40.98 25.37
CA HIS A 764 27.26 42.17 25.73
C HIS A 764 26.61 42.84 24.51
N THR A 765 27.29 42.88 23.37
CA THR A 765 26.81 43.50 22.14
C THR A 765 25.62 42.73 21.55
N ILE A 766 25.67 41.39 21.55
CA ILE A 766 24.57 40.54 21.05
C ILE A 766 23.31 40.66 21.93
N LEU A 767 23.49 40.72 23.26
CA LEU A 767 22.37 40.91 24.18
C LEU A 767 21.72 42.29 24.01
N GLN A 768 22.52 43.35 23.83
CA GLN A 768 22.03 44.70 23.55
C GLN A 768 21.26 44.80 22.22
N LEU A 769 21.69 44.06 21.19
CA LEU A 769 20.98 43.99 19.90
C LEU A 769 19.61 43.28 20.02
N THR A 770 19.48 42.33 20.94
CA THR A 770 18.27 41.51 21.11
C THR A 770 17.22 42.15 22.03
N ALA A 771 17.68 42.86 23.08
CA ALA A 771 16.83 43.48 24.09
C ALA A 771 15.65 44.34 23.57
N PRO A 772 15.79 45.23 22.56
CA PRO A 772 14.69 46.07 22.09
C PRO A 772 13.56 45.26 21.43
N PHE A 773 13.89 44.14 20.77
CA PHE A 773 12.88 43.27 20.18
C PHE A 773 12.10 42.50 21.25
N ILE A 774 12.78 42.03 22.30
CA ILE A 774 12.12 41.39 23.45
C ILE A 774 11.17 42.37 24.13
N ALA A 775 11.60 43.60 24.38
CA ALA A 775 10.75 44.63 24.98
C ALA A 775 9.51 44.96 24.11
N SER A 776 9.69 45.01 22.79
CA SER A 776 8.60 45.21 21.83
C SER A 776 7.58 44.07 21.90
N ILE A 777 8.03 42.81 21.88
CA ILE A 777 7.16 41.64 21.98
C ILE A 777 6.36 41.66 23.27
N LYS A 778 6.98 41.98 24.41
CA LYS A 778 6.28 42.06 25.71
C LYS A 778 5.15 43.08 25.70
N ASN A 779 5.40 44.26 25.14
CA ASN A 779 4.38 45.30 25.03
C ASN A 779 3.22 44.87 24.11
N LEU A 780 3.53 44.23 22.98
CA LEU A 780 2.52 43.74 22.03
C LEU A 780 1.69 42.59 22.61
N ALA A 781 2.32 41.68 23.34
CA ALA A 781 1.64 40.57 24.00
C ALA A 781 0.66 41.04 25.09
N LYS A 782 1.07 42.05 25.86
CA LYS A 782 0.18 42.71 26.84
C LYS A 782 -1.02 43.36 26.16
N GLN A 783 -0.80 44.14 25.10
CA GLN A 783 -1.88 44.77 24.34
C GLN A 783 -2.84 43.75 23.73
N TYR A 784 -2.32 42.64 23.21
CA TYR A 784 -3.13 41.54 22.66
C TYR A 784 -4.08 40.95 23.71
N THR A 785 -3.56 40.67 24.92
CA THR A 785 -4.32 40.06 26.01
C THR A 785 -5.43 41.00 26.50
N GLU A 786 -5.10 42.27 26.76
CA GLU A 786 -6.09 43.30 27.18
C GLU A 786 -7.22 43.49 26.15
N CYS A 787 -6.92 43.28 24.87
CA CYS A 787 -7.92 43.38 23.82
C CYS A 787 -8.77 42.11 23.66
N GLY A 788 -8.22 40.94 23.98
CA GLY A 788 -8.98 39.70 24.07
C GLY A 788 -10.11 39.78 25.08
N ASP A 789 -9.85 40.38 26.25
CA ASP A 789 -10.86 40.61 27.29
C ASP A 789 -11.99 41.51 26.78
N ARG A 790 -11.65 42.59 26.08
CA ARG A 790 -12.63 43.51 25.47
C ARG A 790 -13.49 42.82 24.41
N MET A 791 -12.90 41.94 23.60
CA MET A 791 -13.64 41.21 22.57
C MET A 791 -14.58 40.15 23.18
N THR A 792 -14.17 39.54 24.30
CA THR A 792 -15.00 38.61 25.07
C THR A 792 -16.26 39.29 25.62
N ILE A 793 -16.15 40.54 26.09
CA ILE A 793 -17.31 41.34 26.54
C ILE A 793 -18.31 41.58 25.40
N ASP A 794 -17.82 41.89 24.19
CA ASP A 794 -18.68 42.07 23.01
C ASP A 794 -19.35 40.75 22.56
N ASP A 795 -18.63 39.63 22.66
CA ASP A 795 -19.13 38.29 22.33
C ASP A 795 -20.21 37.82 23.33
N ASP A 796 -20.01 38.05 24.63
CA ASP A 796 -21.02 37.78 25.67
C ASP A 796 -22.29 38.61 25.46
N ALA A 797 -22.14 39.89 25.09
CA ALA A 797 -23.28 40.73 24.75
C ALA A 797 -24.05 40.20 23.53
N TYR A 798 -23.35 39.69 22.51
CA TYR A 798 -23.98 39.05 21.35
C TYR A 798 -24.72 37.76 21.72
N TYR A 799 -24.14 36.96 22.60
CA TYR A 799 -24.75 35.73 23.12
C TYR A 799 -26.04 35.99 23.92
N HIS A 800 -26.11 37.10 24.66
CA HIS A 800 -27.36 37.48 25.30
C HIS A 800 -28.44 37.89 24.29
N LEU A 801 -28.05 38.59 23.21
CA LEU A 801 -28.98 39.02 22.16
C LEU A 801 -29.55 37.84 21.35
N ILE A 802 -28.75 36.82 21.02
CA ILE A 802 -29.23 35.68 20.23
C ILE A 802 -30.31 34.87 20.96
N ARG A 803 -30.24 34.79 22.30
CA ARG A 803 -31.23 34.08 23.14
C ARG A 803 -32.60 34.75 23.15
N VAL A 804 -32.67 36.05 22.86
CA VAL A 804 -33.93 36.82 22.86
C VAL A 804 -34.36 37.25 21.46
N LEU A 805 -33.61 36.86 20.42
CA LEU A 805 -33.87 37.19 19.02
C LEU A 805 -35.18 36.59 18.52
N TYR A 806 -35.54 35.40 18.99
CA TYR A 806 -36.77 34.72 18.65
C TYR A 806 -37.66 34.61 19.89
N GLN A 807 -38.83 35.22 19.83
CA GLN A 807 -39.81 35.16 20.92
C GLN A 807 -41.08 34.45 20.44
N PRO A 808 -41.68 33.59 21.29
CA PRO A 808 -42.93 32.91 20.99
C PRO A 808 -44.07 33.94 20.98
N THR A 809 -44.53 34.30 19.79
CA THR A 809 -45.62 35.27 19.60
C THR A 809 -46.89 34.49 19.23
N GLN A 810 -48.01 34.75 19.90
CA GLN A 810 -49.29 34.20 19.47
C GLN A 810 -49.69 34.83 18.14
N GLN A 811 -49.76 34.01 17.09
CA GLN A 811 -50.31 34.39 15.80
C GLN A 811 -51.55 33.55 15.51
N THR A 812 -52.59 34.20 15.04
CA THR A 812 -53.82 33.52 14.61
C THR A 812 -53.74 33.32 13.11
N ILE A 813 -53.53 32.08 12.65
CA ILE A 813 -53.48 31.77 11.22
C ILE A 813 -54.90 31.36 10.78
N PRO A 814 -55.40 31.86 9.65
CA PRO A 814 -56.57 31.27 9.01
C PRO A 814 -56.24 29.84 8.53
N VAL A 815 -56.99 28.87 9.00
CA VAL A 815 -56.89 27.46 8.62
C VAL A 815 -58.19 27.02 8.00
N GLU A 816 -58.09 26.30 6.89
CA GLU A 816 -59.25 25.82 6.17
C GLU A 816 -59.49 24.35 6.53
N ILE A 817 -60.46 24.07 7.42
CA ILE A 817 -60.77 22.69 7.81
C ILE A 817 -61.66 22.09 6.73
N ARG A 818 -61.14 21.06 6.06
CA ARG A 818 -61.86 20.25 5.09
C ARG A 818 -62.34 18.96 5.75
N CYS A 819 -63.65 18.77 5.79
CA CYS A 819 -64.26 17.51 6.23
C CYS A 819 -64.44 16.60 5.01
N SER A 820 -64.03 15.33 5.13
CA SER A 820 -64.09 14.33 4.06
C SER A 820 -65.50 14.09 3.49
N TYR A 821 -66.54 14.50 4.22
CA TYR A 821 -67.95 14.30 3.88
C TYR A 821 -68.69 15.60 3.53
N CYS A 822 -68.02 16.75 3.53
CA CYS A 822 -68.65 18.06 3.29
C CYS A 822 -68.00 18.77 2.10
N SER A 823 -68.82 19.31 1.19
CA SER A 823 -68.38 19.86 -0.11
C SER A 823 -67.84 21.30 -0.06
N LYS A 824 -67.82 21.95 1.11
CA LYS A 824 -67.32 23.33 1.26
C LYS A 824 -66.35 23.41 2.44
N PRO A 825 -65.11 23.89 2.23
CA PRO A 825 -64.17 24.11 3.32
C PRO A 825 -64.71 25.15 4.31
N LYS A 826 -64.48 24.94 5.61
CA LYS A 826 -64.83 25.93 6.64
C LYS A 826 -63.58 26.67 7.08
N ALA A 827 -63.54 27.97 6.82
CA ALA A 827 -62.50 28.84 7.36
C ALA A 827 -62.65 28.93 8.89
N CYS A 828 -61.61 28.54 9.62
CA CYS A 828 -61.48 28.80 11.04
C CYS A 828 -60.14 29.50 11.30
N THR A 829 -59.98 30.08 12.47
CA THR A 829 -58.71 30.68 12.88
C THR A 829 -58.08 29.81 13.95
N MET A 830 -56.85 29.35 13.73
CA MET A 830 -56.10 28.56 14.72
C MET A 830 -55.00 29.43 15.31
N THR A 831 -54.93 29.49 16.64
CA THR A 831 -53.84 30.18 17.33
C THR A 831 -52.62 29.26 17.38
N VAL A 832 -51.55 29.67 16.73
CA VAL A 832 -50.23 29.06 16.85
C VAL A 832 -49.31 30.00 17.62
N LYS A 833 -48.25 29.46 18.21
CA LYS A 833 -47.19 30.26 18.85
C LYS A 833 -45.87 30.10 18.08
N PRO A 834 -45.76 30.64 16.86
CA PRO A 834 -44.49 30.64 16.14
C PRO A 834 -43.48 31.50 16.88
N ASN A 835 -42.22 31.07 16.83
CA ASN A 835 -41.09 31.90 17.24
C ASN A 835 -40.82 32.92 16.14
N VAL A 836 -41.13 34.19 16.39
CA VAL A 836 -40.98 35.29 15.42
C VAL A 836 -39.70 36.06 15.71
N LEU A 837 -38.99 36.44 14.65
CA LEU A 837 -37.78 37.27 14.71
C LEU A 837 -38.11 38.66 15.28
N ASN A 838 -37.38 39.10 16.30
CA ASN A 838 -37.48 40.45 16.85
C ASN A 838 -36.56 41.42 16.07
N PRO A 839 -37.12 42.37 15.27
CA PRO A 839 -36.33 43.25 14.42
C PRO A 839 -35.44 44.23 15.22
N GLU A 840 -35.84 44.65 16.41
CA GLU A 840 -35.02 45.54 17.25
C GLU A 840 -33.79 44.81 17.79
N THR A 841 -33.94 43.52 18.12
CA THR A 841 -32.84 42.67 18.58
C THR A 841 -31.85 42.39 17.44
N ASP A 842 -32.36 42.15 16.22
CA ASP A 842 -31.53 41.96 15.02
C ASP A 842 -30.69 43.23 14.68
N ILE A 843 -31.26 44.42 14.86
CA ILE A 843 -30.52 45.69 14.72
C ILE A 843 -29.42 45.81 15.78
N LYS A 844 -29.71 45.52 17.05
CA LYS A 844 -28.70 45.53 18.14
C LYS A 844 -27.58 44.52 17.89
N MET A 845 -27.91 43.33 17.38
CA MET A 845 -26.94 42.31 16.98
C MET A 845 -26.06 42.79 15.82
N SER A 846 -26.62 43.53 14.87
CA SER A 846 -25.86 44.13 13.76
C SER A 846 -24.91 45.24 14.24
N GLN A 847 -25.36 46.10 15.16
CA GLN A 847 -24.53 47.15 15.77
C GLN A 847 -23.40 46.58 16.64
N ASN A 848 -23.65 45.50 17.40
CA ASN A 848 -22.62 44.82 18.17
C ASN A 848 -21.56 44.20 17.23
N ARG A 849 -21.97 43.51 16.16
CA ARG A 849 -21.04 42.97 15.14
C ARG A 849 -20.19 44.06 14.51
N ASN A 850 -20.77 45.20 14.13
CA ASN A 850 -20.02 46.29 13.52
C ASN A 850 -18.97 46.87 14.48
N ARG A 851 -19.34 47.10 15.75
CA ARG A 851 -18.39 47.55 16.78
C ARG A 851 -17.24 46.57 16.98
N ARG A 852 -17.54 45.28 17.06
CA ARG A 852 -16.54 44.22 17.17
C ARG A 852 -15.61 44.17 15.95
N ILE A 853 -16.14 44.35 14.74
CA ILE A 853 -15.37 44.37 13.49
C ILE A 853 -14.46 45.61 13.41
N GLU A 854 -14.97 46.79 13.76
CA GLU A 854 -14.20 48.03 13.81
C GLU A 854 -13.03 47.91 14.78
N PHE A 855 -13.30 47.44 16.00
CA PHE A 855 -12.28 47.19 17.02
C PHE A 855 -11.23 46.17 16.54
N TRP A 856 -11.67 45.05 15.95
CA TRP A 856 -10.75 44.06 15.39
C TRP A 856 -9.87 44.64 14.27
N ASN A 857 -10.44 45.43 13.36
CA ASN A 857 -9.66 46.02 12.26
C ASN A 857 -8.61 47.02 12.75
N GLU A 858 -8.95 47.86 13.73
CA GLU A 858 -8.01 48.79 14.37
C GLU A 858 -6.85 48.06 15.06
N LEU A 859 -7.18 46.97 15.76
CA LEU A 859 -6.21 46.11 16.42
C LEU A 859 -5.31 45.37 15.44
N ASN A 860 -5.90 44.86 14.35
CA ASN A 860 -5.20 44.11 13.33
C ASN A 860 -4.15 44.98 12.60
N VAL A 861 -4.49 46.24 12.33
CA VAL A 861 -3.57 47.22 11.72
C VAL A 861 -2.46 47.64 12.70
N SER A 862 -2.73 47.72 13.99
CA SER A 862 -1.75 48.21 14.98
C SER A 862 -0.77 47.14 15.48
N LEU A 863 -1.16 45.86 15.50
CA LEU A 863 -0.36 44.76 16.04
C LEU A 863 0.43 43.95 15.00
N ILE A 864 -0.16 43.63 13.83
CA ILE A 864 0.41 42.61 12.92
C ILE A 864 1.83 42.97 12.47
N ASP A 865 2.02 44.15 11.89
CA ASP A 865 3.31 44.50 11.28
C ASP A 865 4.41 44.63 12.34
N LYS A 866 4.07 45.18 13.52
CA LYS A 866 5.01 45.34 14.63
C LYS A 866 5.38 44.00 15.26
N ALA A 867 4.40 43.11 15.42
CA ALA A 867 4.62 41.76 15.95
C ALA A 867 5.48 40.95 14.99
N ALA A 868 5.13 40.92 13.69
CA ALA A 868 5.87 40.18 12.68
C ALA A 868 7.35 40.59 12.61
N VAL A 869 7.64 41.90 12.69
CA VAL A 869 9.02 42.41 12.65
C VAL A 869 9.79 42.04 13.91
N ALA A 870 9.20 42.23 15.09
CA ALA A 870 9.88 41.95 16.35
C ALA A 870 10.15 40.44 16.54
N THR A 871 9.17 39.59 16.25
CA THR A 871 9.30 38.14 16.40
C THR A 871 10.25 37.54 15.36
N ALA A 872 10.14 37.95 14.09
CA ALA A 872 11.07 37.51 13.04
C ALA A 872 12.51 37.96 13.30
N SER A 873 12.70 39.15 13.89
CA SER A 873 14.04 39.66 14.21
C SER A 873 14.73 38.82 15.29
N ILE A 874 14.02 38.41 16.35
CA ILE A 874 14.58 37.53 17.40
C ILE A 874 14.90 36.15 16.83
N GLU A 875 14.00 35.58 16.03
CA GLU A 875 14.21 34.26 15.43
C GLU A 875 15.38 34.30 14.44
N HIS A 876 15.49 35.37 13.65
CA HIS A 876 16.59 35.59 12.72
C HIS A 876 17.93 35.72 13.45
N LEU A 877 18.00 36.55 14.50
CA LEU A 877 19.21 36.72 15.32
C LEU A 877 19.65 35.40 15.94
N SER A 878 18.72 34.64 16.52
CA SER A 878 18.98 33.34 17.14
C SER A 878 19.54 32.33 16.14
N LYS A 879 18.93 32.24 14.95
CA LYS A 879 19.40 31.38 13.85
C LYS A 879 20.74 31.83 13.28
N LEU A 880 20.96 33.12 13.14
CA LEU A 880 22.20 33.68 12.59
C LEU A 880 23.37 33.40 13.53
N VAL A 881 23.20 33.64 14.85
CA VAL A 881 24.20 33.31 15.87
C VAL A 881 24.53 31.81 15.86
N ALA A 882 23.53 30.94 15.84
CA ALA A 882 23.73 29.49 15.78
C ALA A 882 24.45 29.04 14.50
N LYS A 883 24.01 29.54 13.34
CA LYS A 883 24.61 29.19 12.04
C LYS A 883 26.07 29.63 11.95
N MET A 884 26.39 30.84 12.40
CA MET A 884 27.76 31.35 12.33
C MET A 884 28.68 30.57 13.28
N ALA A 885 28.19 30.20 14.48
CA ALA A 885 28.93 29.34 15.40
C ALA A 885 29.25 27.97 14.80
N GLY A 886 28.29 27.36 14.09
CA GLY A 886 28.47 26.08 13.41
C GLY A 886 29.52 26.10 12.28
N THR A 887 29.89 27.28 11.76
CA THR A 887 30.94 27.44 10.73
C THR A 887 32.35 27.64 11.30
N LEU A 888 32.50 27.79 12.62
CA LEU A 888 33.79 28.02 13.27
C LEU A 888 34.52 26.71 13.58
N HIS A 889 35.86 26.73 13.55
CA HIS A 889 36.69 25.62 14.02
C HIS A 889 36.47 25.34 15.51
N GLN A 890 36.55 24.06 15.91
CA GLN A 890 36.20 23.56 17.24
C GLN A 890 36.85 24.32 18.41
N GLY A 891 38.11 24.74 18.28
CA GLY A 891 38.83 25.49 19.33
C GLY A 891 38.32 26.91 19.54
N THR A 892 37.80 27.56 18.49
CA THR A 892 37.25 28.92 18.54
C THR A 892 35.78 28.94 18.95
N ARG A 893 35.08 27.81 18.75
CA ARG A 893 33.66 27.62 19.09
C ARG A 893 33.41 27.77 20.59
N ASN A 894 34.34 27.31 21.43
CA ASN A 894 34.27 27.46 22.89
C ASN A 894 34.28 28.93 23.35
N ASN A 895 34.86 29.86 22.57
CA ASN A 895 34.88 31.28 22.92
C ASN A 895 33.55 32.00 22.59
N VAL A 896 32.75 31.44 21.67
CA VAL A 896 31.41 31.96 21.32
C VAL A 896 30.31 31.30 22.16
N GLN A 897 30.64 30.20 22.84
CA GLN A 897 29.75 29.45 23.71
C GLN A 897 29.03 30.33 24.74
N ILE A 898 29.76 31.24 25.41
CA ILE A 898 29.22 32.15 26.42
C ILE A 898 28.15 33.07 25.83
N THR A 899 28.34 33.53 24.59
CA THR A 899 27.39 34.39 23.86
C THR A 899 26.10 33.64 23.54
N GLY A 900 26.20 32.43 23.00
CA GLY A 900 25.04 31.59 22.66
C GLY A 900 24.25 31.15 23.91
N HIS A 901 24.95 30.71 24.95
CA HIS A 901 24.41 30.40 26.27
C HIS A 901 23.63 31.60 26.86
N SER A 902 24.25 32.79 26.87
CA SER A 902 23.62 33.97 27.46
C SER A 902 22.36 34.41 26.71
N LEU A 903 22.36 34.25 25.38
CA LEU A 903 21.20 34.56 24.55
C LEU A 903 20.06 33.56 24.79
N PHE A 904 20.38 32.26 24.94
CA PHE A 904 19.41 31.22 25.27
C PHE A 904 18.69 31.54 26.60
N TYR A 905 19.44 31.80 27.67
CA TYR A 905 18.84 32.12 28.98
C TYR A 905 18.18 33.51 29.06
N LEU A 906 18.63 34.48 28.23
CA LEU A 906 17.90 35.75 28.09
C LEU A 906 16.50 35.52 27.51
N ILE A 907 16.37 34.64 26.52
CA ILE A 907 15.07 34.30 25.94
C ILE A 907 14.21 33.55 26.96
N THR A 908 14.72 32.53 27.65
CA THR A 908 13.94 31.77 28.65
C THR A 908 13.42 32.68 29.77
N SER A 909 14.26 33.57 30.32
CA SER A 909 13.87 34.54 31.34
C SER A 909 12.90 35.64 30.84
N SER A 910 12.74 35.79 29.52
CA SER A 910 11.86 36.79 28.94
C SER A 910 10.42 36.31 28.75
N VAL A 911 10.14 35.01 28.83
CA VAL A 911 8.80 34.45 28.65
C VAL A 911 7.95 34.65 29.90
N GLY A 912 6.86 35.41 29.78
CA GLY A 912 5.83 35.58 30.81
C GLY A 912 4.44 35.15 30.34
N GLU A 913 3.42 35.40 31.17
CA GLU A 913 2.03 34.96 30.94
C GLU A 913 1.42 35.56 29.67
N ASN A 914 1.61 36.85 29.43
CA ASN A 914 1.08 37.53 28.24
C ASN A 914 1.71 36.98 26.96
N GLU A 915 3.02 36.71 26.96
CA GLU A 915 3.73 36.21 25.79
C GLU A 915 3.31 34.77 25.42
N LEU A 916 2.83 33.99 26.39
CA LEU A 916 2.28 32.66 26.16
C LEU A 916 0.89 32.71 25.55
N LEU A 917 0.05 33.64 26.02
CA LEU A 917 -1.28 33.87 25.44
C LEU A 917 -1.21 34.47 24.03
N PHE A 918 -0.09 35.11 23.70
CA PHE A 918 0.17 35.64 22.35
C PHE A 918 0.94 34.63 21.49
N SER A 919 0.20 33.81 20.72
CA SER A 919 0.75 32.67 19.97
C SER A 919 1.97 33.01 19.09
N VAL A 920 1.99 34.18 18.45
CA VAL A 920 3.09 34.61 17.57
C VAL A 920 4.40 34.81 18.36
N ALA A 921 4.32 35.28 19.62
CA ALA A 921 5.48 35.43 20.50
C ALA A 921 5.94 34.06 21.04
N SER A 922 5.00 33.26 21.52
CA SER A 922 5.24 31.88 21.99
C SER A 922 5.96 31.02 20.94
N GLU A 923 5.48 31.03 19.69
CA GLU A 923 6.08 30.28 18.58
C GLU A 923 7.50 30.79 18.25
N ALA A 924 7.70 32.11 18.19
CA ALA A 924 9.01 32.70 17.90
C ALA A 924 10.05 32.39 18.98
N TYR A 925 9.67 32.45 20.26
CA TYR A 925 10.54 32.04 21.37
C TYR A 925 10.83 30.54 21.32
N THR A 926 9.83 29.70 21.05
CA THR A 926 9.99 28.25 20.87
C THR A 926 10.99 27.91 19.77
N HIS A 927 10.89 28.55 18.60
CA HIS A 927 11.83 28.36 17.49
C HIS A 927 13.24 28.86 17.80
N SER A 928 13.35 30.02 18.46
CA SER A 928 14.63 30.59 18.86
C SER A 928 15.35 29.71 19.88
N LEU A 929 14.63 29.20 20.89
CA LEU A 929 15.15 28.26 21.88
C LEU A 929 15.59 26.95 21.26
N ARG A 930 14.86 26.42 20.26
CA ARG A 930 15.28 25.21 19.53
C ARG A 930 16.59 25.41 18.78
N SER A 931 16.71 26.50 18.00
CA SER A 931 17.94 26.77 17.24
C SER A 931 19.16 27.04 18.12
N LEU A 932 19.00 27.76 19.23
CA LEU A 932 20.10 28.02 20.17
C LEU A 932 20.41 26.78 21.02
N GLY A 933 19.39 26.03 21.44
CA GLY A 933 19.54 24.81 22.22
C GLY A 933 20.27 23.70 21.47
N GLU A 934 19.96 23.50 20.19
CA GLU A 934 20.65 22.52 19.34
C GLU A 934 22.15 22.81 19.18
N GLU A 935 22.54 24.09 19.09
CA GLU A 935 23.92 24.49 18.78
C GLU A 935 24.78 24.70 20.03
N PHE A 936 24.22 25.30 21.09
CA PHE A 936 24.98 25.72 22.27
C PHE A 936 24.71 24.87 23.51
N VAL A 937 23.62 24.11 23.58
CA VAL A 937 23.22 23.44 24.85
C VAL A 937 23.29 21.91 24.71
N LYS A 938 22.89 21.37 23.58
CA LYS A 938 22.90 19.94 23.29
C LYS A 938 24.33 19.36 23.34
N PHE A 939 24.49 18.20 23.97
CA PHE A 939 25.76 17.48 24.13
C PHE A 939 26.85 18.27 24.90
N ARG A 940 26.48 19.27 25.70
CA ARG A 940 27.41 20.04 26.54
C ARG A 940 27.24 19.71 28.02
N PRO A 941 28.18 18.99 28.67
CA PRO A 941 28.00 18.53 30.04
C PRO A 941 27.78 19.66 31.04
N GLU A 942 28.41 20.82 30.82
CA GLU A 942 28.28 22.01 31.66
C GLU A 942 26.85 22.61 31.70
N GLU A 943 26.03 22.38 30.68
CA GLU A 943 24.69 22.98 30.56
C GLU A 943 23.56 22.05 31.05
N GLN A 944 23.80 20.74 31.12
CA GLN A 944 22.72 19.75 31.28
C GLN A 944 21.98 19.87 32.62
N MET A 945 22.71 20.20 33.68
CA MET A 945 22.12 20.34 35.02
C MET A 945 21.20 21.56 35.11
N ASP A 946 21.54 22.65 34.42
CA ASP A 946 20.78 23.91 34.45
C ASP A 946 19.53 23.82 33.58
N VAL A 947 19.61 23.17 32.41
CA VAL A 947 18.44 22.90 31.55
C VAL A 947 17.45 21.96 32.23
N MET A 948 17.95 20.91 32.89
CA MET A 948 17.13 20.00 33.68
C MET A 948 16.41 20.74 34.80
N GLN A 949 17.13 21.62 35.53
CA GLN A 949 16.55 22.41 36.61
C GLN A 949 15.49 23.40 36.07
N LEU A 950 15.78 24.08 34.96
CA LEU A 950 14.84 25.00 34.30
C LEU A 950 13.53 24.29 33.89
N ALA A 951 13.62 23.10 33.31
CA ALA A 951 12.44 22.31 32.96
C ALA A 951 11.65 21.88 34.21
N LEU A 952 12.34 21.37 35.24
CA LEU A 952 11.71 20.93 36.50
C LEU A 952 11.09 22.08 37.31
N ASP A 953 11.59 23.31 37.16
CA ASP A 953 11.01 24.50 37.78
C ASP A 953 9.77 25.02 37.04
N GLY A 954 9.29 24.28 36.03
CA GLY A 954 8.01 24.55 35.38
C GLY A 954 8.09 25.58 34.25
N PHE A 955 9.24 25.68 33.57
CA PHE A 955 9.38 26.57 32.42
C PHE A 955 8.30 26.26 31.36
N VAL A 956 7.57 27.31 30.98
CA VAL A 956 6.28 27.16 30.30
C VAL A 956 6.42 26.78 28.81
N LEU A 957 7.58 27.04 28.20
CA LEU A 957 7.95 26.55 26.86
C LEU A 957 8.95 25.40 26.99
N SER A 958 8.55 24.32 27.67
CA SER A 958 9.40 23.15 27.92
C SER A 958 9.48 22.16 26.74
N GLU A 959 8.56 22.25 25.77
CA GLU A 959 8.54 21.38 24.57
C GLU A 959 9.86 21.38 23.77
N PRO A 960 10.50 22.53 23.46
CA PRO A 960 11.82 22.55 22.80
C PRO A 960 12.95 21.94 23.63
N LEU A 961 12.78 21.81 24.95
CA LEU A 961 13.78 21.21 25.83
C LEU A 961 13.69 19.67 25.82
N VAL A 962 12.52 19.12 25.47
CA VAL A 962 12.16 17.69 25.60
C VAL A 962 12.00 16.99 24.24
N GLU A 963 11.23 17.55 23.29
CA GLU A 963 10.86 16.85 22.04
C GLU A 963 11.96 16.81 20.97
N VAL A 964 12.88 17.78 21.01
CA VAL A 964 14.13 17.76 20.25
C VAL A 964 15.22 17.83 21.31
N PRO A 965 15.93 16.74 21.65
CA PRO A 965 16.58 16.64 22.96
C PRO A 965 17.73 17.64 23.04
N VAL A 966 17.45 18.80 23.64
CA VAL A 966 18.42 19.78 24.10
C VAL A 966 19.06 19.25 25.40
N PHE A 967 18.25 18.58 26.23
CA PHE A 967 18.73 17.76 27.33
C PHE A 967 19.26 16.41 26.81
N THR A 968 20.55 16.18 27.01
CA THR A 968 21.32 14.99 26.61
C THR A 968 22.11 14.50 27.82
N PRO A 969 21.51 13.74 28.75
CA PRO A 969 22.18 13.30 29.98
C PRO A 969 23.37 12.37 29.72
N GLU A 970 23.45 11.75 28.54
CA GLU A 970 24.53 10.84 28.14
C GLU A 970 25.93 11.47 28.10
N VAL A 971 26.03 12.80 28.08
CA VAL A 971 27.34 13.49 28.13
C VAL A 971 27.86 13.75 29.54
N LEU A 972 27.05 13.50 30.57
CA LEU A 972 27.45 13.68 31.97
C LEU A 972 28.41 12.56 32.41
N ASN A 973 29.37 12.92 33.27
CA ASN A 973 30.20 11.93 33.96
C ASN A 973 29.36 11.10 34.95
N SER A 974 29.90 9.97 35.43
CA SER A 974 29.15 9.04 36.28
C SER A 974 28.60 9.67 37.57
N ASP A 975 29.30 10.63 38.17
CA ASP A 975 28.88 11.29 39.40
C ASP A 975 27.74 12.29 39.16
N ASP A 976 27.86 13.09 38.10
CA ASP A 976 26.84 14.08 37.72
C ASP A 976 25.60 13.42 37.12
N LEU A 977 25.77 12.32 36.39
CA LEU A 977 24.66 11.50 35.90
C LEU A 977 23.86 10.90 37.06
N CYS A 978 24.55 10.34 38.06
CA CYS A 978 23.91 9.83 39.28
C CYS A 978 23.16 10.95 40.02
N ARG A 979 23.74 12.16 40.09
CA ARG A 979 23.09 13.33 40.69
C ARG A 979 21.86 13.78 39.89
N ALA A 980 21.92 13.79 38.57
CA ALA A 980 20.81 14.13 37.69
C ALA A 980 19.64 13.15 37.85
N TYR A 981 19.91 11.83 37.81
CA TYR A 981 18.89 10.80 38.05
C TYR A 981 18.28 10.89 39.44
N LYS A 982 19.08 11.20 40.47
CA LYS A 982 18.56 11.37 41.84
C LYS A 982 17.59 12.55 41.92
N LYS A 983 17.96 13.70 41.33
CA LYS A 983 17.08 14.88 41.24
C LYS A 983 15.80 14.60 40.47
N LEU A 984 15.89 13.92 39.31
CA LEU A 984 14.71 13.54 38.52
C LEU A 984 13.82 12.56 39.29
N SER A 985 14.40 11.56 39.96
CA SER A 985 13.66 10.61 40.78
C SER A 985 12.94 11.27 41.96
N ASP A 986 13.58 12.23 42.62
CA ASP A 986 12.97 13.02 43.69
C ASP A 986 11.83 13.92 43.13
N ALA A 987 12.02 14.49 41.94
CA ALA A 987 11.01 15.31 41.27
C ALA A 987 9.79 14.51 40.78
N VAL A 988 9.95 13.24 40.37
CA VAL A 988 8.83 12.32 40.05
C VAL A 988 7.88 12.16 41.25
N ARG A 989 8.41 12.24 42.48
CA ARG A 989 7.63 12.10 43.72
C ARG A 989 6.89 13.39 44.12
N MET A 990 7.13 14.50 43.42
CA MET A 990 6.44 15.77 43.64
C MET A 990 5.34 15.95 42.58
N PRO A 991 4.05 16.02 42.96
CA PRO A 991 2.94 16.07 41.99
C PRO A 991 3.05 17.17 40.93
N GLU A 992 3.58 18.33 41.30
CA GLU A 992 3.72 19.50 40.41
C GLU A 992 4.85 19.37 39.38
N ARG A 993 5.85 18.52 39.65
CA ARG A 993 7.04 18.34 38.80
C ARG A 993 7.09 16.98 38.11
N SER A 994 6.22 16.05 38.51
CA SER A 994 6.25 14.64 38.11
C SER A 994 6.13 14.44 36.61
N LYS A 995 5.20 15.14 35.96
CA LYS A 995 4.96 15.04 34.51
C LYS A 995 6.20 15.42 33.70
N MET A 996 6.86 16.51 34.07
CA MET A 996 8.06 16.99 33.38
C MET A 996 9.27 16.10 33.67
N ALA A 997 9.40 15.61 34.91
CA ALA A 997 10.46 14.67 35.27
C ALA A 997 10.37 13.35 34.49
N LEU A 998 9.17 12.82 34.27
CA LEU A 998 8.94 11.62 33.44
C LEU A 998 9.28 11.86 31.97
N GLN A 999 8.89 13.02 31.44
CA GLN A 999 9.23 13.42 30.06
C GLN A 999 10.75 13.51 29.83
N LEU A 1000 11.51 14.04 30.79
CA LEU A 1000 12.98 14.10 30.72
C LEU A 1000 13.65 12.73 30.91
N LEU A 1001 12.98 11.75 31.52
CA LEU A 1001 13.45 10.37 31.68
C LEU A 1001 13.17 9.50 30.44
N GLY A 1002 12.45 10.02 29.44
CA GLY A 1002 12.18 9.32 28.17
C GLY A 1002 11.02 8.31 28.20
N GLU A 1003 10.19 8.32 29.24
CA GLU A 1003 8.94 7.55 29.25
C GLU A 1003 7.82 8.39 28.59
N GLN A 1004 7.40 7.99 27.39
CA GLN A 1004 6.13 8.41 26.78
C GLN A 1004 5.01 7.43 27.11
#